data_AF-A0A660VYU6-F1
#
_entry.id   AF-A0A660VYU6-F1
#
_cell.length_a   1.000
_cell.length_b   1.000
_cell.length_c   1.000
_cell.angle_alpha   90.00
_cell.angle_beta   90.00
_cell.angle_gamma   90.00
#
_symmetry.space_group_name_H-M   'P 1'
#
loop_
_entity.id
_entity.type
_entity.pdbx_description
1 polymer ?
#
loop_
_entity_poly.entity_id
_entity_poly.type
_entity_poly.pdbx_seq_one_letter_code
_entity_poly.pdbx_strand_id
1 'polypeptide(L)'
;MCALGGMVGACARLAPVVVGPQDQIIDQIWLGLQRGDAAAVRSGIELLDPGEFAERARWDLMALEQGRAAALVRSLEQGSWLSTRYRASREQALADLQAASDAESLGPVAWLELARRSASGTRRRSVASRVLAEQPGGAEALAVTGESWLAERRLDELQVLLEPDEDRSARLRWLGRRSDAASGRLHAVVSGLTDDLEAGLAVPEGLQLLGRLVTALPDEQSERRLVRALAADRGQGARWRRARDDLAGRLAERRGEVSLAIAGMDASRPLGADDVGRRRRLLGRLGADPTGPTPELRVDADAARLGAPELKRLRLAREWSLAARQSYQDVSADGALSLDEFVAALDSAAAPLGEVPSLAALPRRSFGLFGEMLDTAPLRERLPGAFIIGGKGLGMAPELTWYDLMSRERVPDERAADEAYDLCLVRSLRVPGQAAAAGARFTGAGLVDVVFLDLDELARTALLDQSLRQLPELGPLPAQDRLQRRSLSEPLDQAQRLTLLAVEDAAGAYEQHLLQSLSLHEAQHIADAGRFLERNIFGKLSDLIGAGLLPGNVRAELERRAQLAALQGADDPRIPLADMLAMIPLEGALASSEHARGYAELLGQLIAVLDGERWEGAVPLEQLGLSRQHVLVQQLHLLDKSTLRALAVALPLD
;
A
#
# COMPACT_ATOMS: atom_id res chain seq x y z
N MET A 1 3.71 38.31 52.79
CA MET A 1 2.91 37.19 53.34
C MET A 1 2.04 36.67 52.20
N CYS A 2 2.60 35.96 51.23
CA CYS A 2 3.08 34.57 51.25
C CYS A 2 1.98 33.58 50.81
N ALA A 3 2.20 33.06 49.59
CA ALA A 3 1.76 31.78 49.03
C ALA A 3 0.26 31.56 48.81
N LEU A 4 -0.17 31.68 47.54
CA LEU A 4 -0.83 30.60 46.75
C LEU A 4 -1.13 31.12 45.34
N GLY A 5 -0.06 31.34 44.56
CA GLY A 5 -0.09 31.71 43.15
C GLY A 5 0.58 30.65 42.29
N GLY A 6 0.01 29.44 42.27
CA GLY A 6 0.49 28.35 41.44
C GLY A 6 -0.67 27.47 41.01
N MET A 7 -1.06 27.60 39.73
CA MET A 7 -1.42 26.49 38.81
C MET A 7 -2.24 26.91 37.56
N VAL A 8 -2.69 28.16 37.42
CA VAL A 8 -3.60 28.56 36.32
C VAL A 8 -2.90 29.31 35.14
N GLY A 9 -1.56 29.24 35.04
CA GLY A 9 -0.78 30.02 34.06
C GLY A 9 -0.26 29.29 32.81
N ALA A 10 -0.67 28.04 32.54
CA ALA A 10 0.12 27.17 31.67
C ALA A 10 -0.37 26.99 30.21
N CYS A 11 -1.52 27.52 29.76
CA CYS A 11 -2.04 27.18 28.42
C CYS A 11 -2.55 28.36 27.58
N ALA A 12 -1.98 29.58 27.73
CA ALA A 12 -2.41 30.76 26.96
C ALA A 12 -1.27 31.61 26.37
N ARG A 13 -0.18 31.00 25.88
CA ARG A 13 0.83 31.70 25.06
C ARG A 13 1.40 30.78 23.98
N LEU A 14 0.93 30.91 22.73
CA LEU A 14 1.75 30.50 21.59
C LEU A 14 2.84 31.55 21.41
N ALA A 15 4.06 31.19 21.80
CA ALA A 15 5.24 31.99 21.55
C ALA A 15 5.57 31.99 20.04
N PRO A 16 6.13 33.07 19.48
CA PRO A 16 6.73 33.01 18.15
C PRO A 16 7.70 31.82 18.10
N VAL A 17 7.68 31.04 17.02
CA VAL A 17 8.72 30.02 16.77
C VAL A 17 10.02 30.79 16.59
N VAL A 18 10.77 30.92 17.68
CA VAL A 18 12.13 31.43 17.67
C VAL A 18 12.94 30.34 17.00
N VAL A 19 13.21 30.50 15.71
CA VAL A 19 14.15 29.65 14.97
C VAL A 19 15.47 29.72 15.73
N GLY A 20 15.87 28.60 16.33
CA GLY A 20 17.07 28.54 17.14
C GLY A 20 18.30 28.78 16.26
N PRO A 21 19.43 29.21 16.85
CA PRO A 21 20.69 29.30 16.12
C PRO A 21 21.07 28.00 15.39
N GLN A 22 20.76 26.83 15.98
CA GLN A 22 20.98 25.52 15.36
C GLN A 22 20.13 25.30 14.10
N ASP A 23 18.86 25.72 14.10
CA ASP A 23 17.98 25.57 12.93
C ASP A 23 18.46 26.43 11.75
N GLN A 24 18.96 27.64 12.03
CA GLN A 24 19.56 28.51 11.00
C GLN A 24 20.83 27.89 10.39
N ILE A 25 21.64 27.22 11.22
CA ILE A 25 22.84 26.50 10.76
C ILE A 25 22.44 25.29 9.90
N ILE A 26 21.40 24.55 10.29
CA ILE A 26 20.84 23.43 9.51
C ILE A 26 20.39 23.91 8.11
N ASP A 27 19.67 25.03 8.03
CA ASP A 27 19.23 25.61 6.76
C ASP A 27 20.40 26.04 5.88
N GLN A 28 21.44 26.65 6.48
CA GLN A 28 22.66 27.03 5.76
C GLN A 28 23.39 25.82 5.18
N ILE A 29 23.47 24.72 5.93
CA ILE A 29 24.06 23.46 5.46
C ILE A 29 23.25 22.91 4.28
N TRP A 30 21.92 22.89 4.36
CA TRP A 30 21.08 22.41 3.27
C TRP A 30 21.23 23.26 2.01
N LEU A 31 21.22 24.58 2.13
CA LEU A 31 21.44 25.50 1.01
C LEU A 31 22.84 25.34 0.40
N GLY A 32 23.86 25.13 1.24
CA GLY A 32 25.22 24.85 0.80
C GLY A 32 25.30 23.54 0.00
N LEU A 33 24.68 22.46 0.51
CA LEU A 33 24.61 21.17 -0.19
C LEU A 33 23.90 21.27 -1.54
N GLN A 34 22.78 21.99 -1.62
CA GLN A 34 22.05 22.20 -2.88
C GLN A 34 22.85 22.98 -3.92
N ARG A 35 23.67 23.94 -3.47
CA ARG A 35 24.53 24.77 -4.35
C ARG A 35 25.87 24.11 -4.68
N GLY A 36 26.21 23.00 -4.03
CA GLY A 36 27.52 22.38 -4.12
C GLY A 36 28.64 23.19 -3.45
N ASP A 37 28.31 24.01 -2.46
CA ASP A 37 29.27 24.84 -1.71
C ASP A 37 29.82 24.10 -0.49
N ALA A 38 30.89 23.33 -0.68
CA ALA A 38 31.52 22.54 0.37
C ALA A 38 32.08 23.40 1.53
N ALA A 39 32.51 24.64 1.25
CA ALA A 39 33.06 25.52 2.27
C ALA A 39 31.97 26.01 3.23
N ALA A 40 30.82 26.43 2.70
CA ALA A 40 29.67 26.82 3.51
C ALA A 40 29.15 25.66 4.36
N VAL A 41 29.04 24.46 3.78
CA VAL A 41 28.62 23.24 4.50
C VAL A 41 29.58 22.90 5.63
N ARG A 42 30.90 22.93 5.39
CA ARG A 42 31.92 22.66 6.42
C ARG A 42 31.83 23.65 7.57
N SER A 43 31.73 24.94 7.26
CA SER A 43 31.58 25.99 8.28
C SER A 43 30.30 25.79 9.09
N GLY A 44 29.20 25.38 8.47
CA GLY A 44 27.96 25.07 9.19
C GLY A 44 28.11 23.87 10.13
N ILE A 45 28.74 22.79 9.67
CA ILE A 45 28.94 21.57 10.47
C ILE A 45 29.79 21.84 11.72
N GLU A 46 30.79 22.70 11.64
CA GLU A 46 31.63 23.09 12.79
C GLU A 46 30.84 23.85 13.87
N LEU A 47 29.74 24.48 13.49
CA LEU A 47 28.86 25.24 14.39
C LEU A 47 27.67 24.40 14.91
N LEU A 48 27.44 23.21 14.33
CA LEU A 48 26.39 22.30 14.80
C LEU A 48 26.78 21.58 16.08
N ASP A 49 25.79 21.40 16.96
CA ASP A 49 25.95 20.51 18.10
C ASP A 49 26.13 19.04 17.64
N PRO A 50 26.98 18.24 18.31
CA PRO A 50 27.15 16.83 17.97
C PRO A 50 25.83 16.06 18.06
N GLY A 51 25.44 15.40 16.96
CA GLY A 51 24.21 14.62 16.90
C GLY A 51 24.00 13.99 15.52
N GLU A 52 22.85 13.33 15.34
CA GLU A 52 22.49 12.61 14.11
C GLU A 52 22.54 13.50 12.86
N PHE A 53 22.12 14.76 12.95
CA PHE A 53 22.16 15.69 11.82
C PHE A 53 23.60 16.09 11.45
N ALA A 54 24.44 16.40 12.44
CA ALA A 54 25.85 16.75 12.20
C ALA A 54 26.62 15.57 11.58
N GLU A 55 26.35 14.34 12.04
CA GLU A 55 26.93 13.13 11.46
C GLU A 55 26.50 12.97 9.99
N ARG A 56 25.22 13.18 9.69
CA ARG A 56 24.70 13.15 8.31
C ARG A 56 25.34 14.22 7.42
N ALA A 57 25.38 15.46 7.89
CA ALA A 57 25.96 16.56 7.14
C ALA A 57 27.44 16.31 6.80
N ARG A 58 28.20 15.64 7.67
CA ARG A 58 29.60 15.22 7.38
C ARG A 58 29.67 14.23 6.22
N TRP A 59 28.74 13.29 6.13
CA TRP A 59 28.68 12.34 5.02
C TRP A 59 28.26 13.01 3.72
N ASP A 60 27.28 13.90 3.77
CA ASP A 60 26.85 14.68 2.60
C ASP A 60 27.95 15.63 2.09
N LEU A 61 28.72 16.24 3.00
CA LEU A 61 29.93 17.01 2.67
C LEU A 61 31.00 16.12 2.02
N MET A 62 31.27 14.95 2.58
CA MET A 62 32.23 14.00 1.98
C MET A 62 31.77 13.55 0.59
N ALA A 63 30.48 13.33 0.40
CA ALA A 63 29.91 12.96 -0.90
C ALA A 63 30.07 14.08 -1.92
N LEU A 64 29.97 15.35 -1.49
CA LEU A 64 30.22 16.53 -2.32
C LEU A 64 31.70 16.67 -2.69
N GLU A 65 32.63 16.41 -1.76
CA GLU A 65 34.08 16.62 -1.98
C GLU A 65 34.78 15.44 -2.69
N GLN A 66 34.41 14.21 -2.33
CA GLN A 66 35.13 12.99 -2.71
C GLN A 66 34.25 12.04 -3.54
N GLY A 67 33.00 12.43 -3.81
CA GLY A 67 32.01 11.60 -4.48
C GLY A 67 31.25 10.68 -3.53
N ARG A 68 30.04 10.29 -3.94
CA ARG A 68 29.12 9.44 -3.16
C ARG A 68 29.70 8.07 -2.81
N ALA A 69 30.50 7.49 -3.71
CA ALA A 69 31.17 6.21 -3.47
C ALA A 69 32.13 6.27 -2.27
N ALA A 70 32.96 7.30 -2.17
CA ALA A 70 33.89 7.46 -1.05
C ALA A 70 33.15 7.68 0.28
N ALA A 71 32.11 8.50 0.28
CA ALA A 71 31.26 8.74 1.46
C ALA A 71 30.57 7.46 1.94
N LEU A 72 30.01 6.67 1.00
CA LEU A 72 29.37 5.40 1.32
C LEU A 72 30.37 4.41 1.95
N VAL A 73 31.55 4.22 1.33
CA VAL A 73 32.57 3.29 1.83
C VAL A 73 33.03 3.66 3.24
N ARG A 74 33.39 4.93 3.47
CA ARG A 74 33.81 5.37 4.81
C ARG A 74 32.69 5.25 5.85
N SER A 75 31.45 5.52 5.47
CA SER A 75 30.31 5.37 6.40
C SER A 75 30.11 3.91 6.81
N LEU A 76 30.33 2.96 5.91
CA LEU A 76 30.27 1.52 6.19
C LEU A 76 31.42 1.09 7.10
N GLU A 77 32.65 1.54 6.82
CA GLU A 77 33.84 1.20 7.61
C GLU A 77 33.77 1.74 9.04
N GLN A 78 33.19 2.93 9.23
CA GLN A 78 32.98 3.51 10.56
C GLN A 78 31.77 2.93 11.30
N GLY A 79 31.04 1.98 10.68
CA GLY A 79 29.84 1.41 11.27
C GLY A 79 28.72 2.42 11.48
N SER A 80 28.73 3.54 10.74
CA SER A 80 27.71 4.57 10.87
C SER A 80 26.37 4.00 10.44
N TRP A 81 25.35 4.15 11.29
CA TRP A 81 23.99 3.72 10.99
C TRP A 81 23.43 4.46 9.76
N LEU A 82 23.98 5.62 9.39
CA LEU A 82 23.63 6.39 8.19
C LEU A 82 24.04 5.70 6.87
N SER A 83 24.96 4.73 6.90
CA SER A 83 25.25 3.85 5.75
C SER A 83 24.00 3.09 5.29
N THR A 84 23.06 2.82 6.21
CA THR A 84 21.76 2.20 5.89
C THR A 84 20.76 3.18 5.28
N ARG A 85 20.99 4.49 5.39
CA ARG A 85 20.15 5.59 4.87
C ARG A 85 20.56 6.13 3.51
N TYR A 86 21.73 5.77 2.96
CA TYR A 86 22.06 5.94 1.52
C TYR A 86 21.23 4.98 0.63
N ARG A 87 19.90 5.03 0.78
CA ARG A 87 18.87 4.25 0.09
C ARG A 87 18.11 5.11 -0.94
N ALA A 88 18.82 5.92 -1.73
CA ALA A 88 18.16 6.56 -2.87
C ALA A 88 17.83 5.54 -3.99
N SER A 89 18.61 4.45 -4.10
CA SER A 89 18.15 3.19 -4.70
C SER A 89 19.16 2.07 -4.37
N ARG A 90 18.70 0.80 -4.33
CA ARG A 90 19.60 -0.37 -4.16
C ARG A 90 20.65 -0.42 -5.27
N GLU A 91 20.28 0.03 -6.47
CA GLU A 91 21.10 0.07 -7.67
C GLU A 91 22.20 1.11 -7.59
N GLN A 92 21.90 2.32 -7.10
CA GLN A 92 22.89 3.39 -6.98
C GLN A 92 23.99 3.05 -5.98
N ALA A 93 23.62 2.52 -4.81
CA ALA A 93 24.61 2.09 -3.82
C ALA A 93 25.45 0.90 -4.31
N LEU A 94 24.89 0.03 -5.16
CA LEU A 94 25.65 -1.02 -5.82
C LEU A 94 26.64 -0.42 -6.83
N ALA A 95 26.21 0.53 -7.66
CA ALA A 95 27.08 1.21 -8.62
C ALA A 95 28.23 1.96 -7.92
N ASP A 96 27.94 2.64 -6.81
CA ASP A 96 28.92 3.36 -6.01
C ASP A 96 29.98 2.40 -5.39
N LEU A 97 29.55 1.26 -4.85
CA LEU A 97 30.47 0.22 -4.34
C LEU A 97 31.28 -0.45 -5.45
N GLN A 98 30.70 -0.61 -6.65
CA GLN A 98 31.42 -1.15 -7.80
C GLN A 98 32.52 -0.19 -8.27
N ALA A 99 32.20 1.11 -8.38
CA ALA A 99 33.18 2.13 -8.73
C ALA A 99 34.34 2.17 -7.70
N ALA A 100 34.03 2.06 -6.40
CA ALA A 100 35.07 2.03 -5.36
C ALA A 100 35.89 0.72 -5.35
N SER A 101 35.28 -0.41 -5.70
CA SER A 101 35.94 -1.70 -5.92
C SER A 101 36.96 -1.63 -7.05
N ASP A 102 36.60 -1.00 -8.17
CA ASP A 102 37.48 -0.86 -9.33
C ASP A 102 38.68 0.06 -9.03
N ALA A 103 38.56 0.93 -8.03
CA ALA A 103 39.64 1.76 -7.50
C ALA A 103 40.47 1.07 -6.39
N GLU A 104 40.24 -0.22 -6.10
CA GLU A 104 40.93 -1.03 -5.08
C GLU A 104 40.94 -0.41 -3.66
N SER A 105 39.92 0.40 -3.32
CA SER A 105 39.90 1.22 -2.10
C SER A 105 38.96 0.70 -1.01
N LEU A 106 38.46 -0.53 -1.14
CA LEU A 106 37.47 -1.09 -0.23
C LEU A 106 38.11 -1.83 0.94
N GLY A 107 37.74 -1.48 2.18
CA GLY A 107 37.97 -2.35 3.33
C GLY A 107 37.03 -3.57 3.37
N PRO A 108 37.28 -4.53 4.28
CA PRO A 108 36.51 -5.78 4.41
C PRO A 108 34.99 -5.59 4.53
N VAL A 109 34.54 -4.57 5.26
CA VAL A 109 33.11 -4.29 5.46
C VAL A 109 32.44 -3.84 4.16
N ALA A 110 33.10 -2.99 3.38
CA ALA A 110 32.56 -2.50 2.11
C ALA A 110 32.58 -3.60 1.02
N TRP A 111 33.60 -4.46 1.03
CA TRP A 111 33.62 -5.67 0.21
C TRP A 111 32.44 -6.61 0.54
N LEU A 112 32.16 -6.85 1.82
CA LEU A 112 31.01 -7.67 2.24
C LEU A 112 29.68 -7.07 1.79
N GLU A 113 29.53 -5.75 1.87
CA GLU A 113 28.31 -5.08 1.41
C GLU A 113 28.15 -5.15 -0.11
N LEU A 114 29.24 -5.01 -0.87
CA LEU A 114 29.25 -5.23 -2.33
C LEU A 114 28.84 -6.67 -2.67
N ALA A 115 29.35 -7.66 -1.93
CA ALA A 115 28.98 -9.06 -2.13
C ALA A 115 27.48 -9.28 -1.90
N ARG A 116 26.92 -8.76 -0.79
CA ARG A 116 25.49 -8.87 -0.44
C ARG A 116 24.59 -8.24 -1.52
N ARG A 117 25.01 -7.11 -2.08
CA ARG A 117 24.23 -6.38 -3.09
C ARG A 117 24.36 -6.93 -4.50
N SER A 118 25.42 -7.69 -4.79
CA SER A 118 25.64 -8.32 -6.09
C SER A 118 24.50 -9.28 -6.46
N ALA A 119 23.94 -9.12 -7.66
CA ALA A 119 22.87 -9.96 -8.18
C ALA A 119 23.38 -11.34 -8.63
N SER A 120 24.56 -11.40 -9.23
CA SER A 120 25.21 -12.66 -9.65
C SER A 120 25.79 -13.41 -8.46
N GLY A 121 25.42 -14.68 -8.30
CA GLY A 121 25.98 -15.56 -7.28
C GLY A 121 27.50 -15.76 -7.43
N THR A 122 28.00 -15.90 -8.66
CA THR A 122 29.44 -15.98 -8.95
C THR A 122 30.19 -14.73 -8.49
N ARG A 123 29.67 -13.52 -8.80
CA ARG A 123 30.30 -12.27 -8.37
C ARG A 123 30.24 -12.13 -6.84
N ARG A 124 29.10 -12.44 -6.23
CA ARG A 124 28.93 -12.43 -4.76
C ARG A 124 29.99 -13.30 -4.08
N ARG A 125 30.19 -14.54 -4.54
CA ARG A 125 31.22 -15.44 -4.00
C ARG A 125 32.63 -14.92 -4.24
N SER A 126 32.93 -14.50 -5.47
CA SER A 126 34.26 -13.96 -5.79
C SER A 126 34.64 -12.79 -4.89
N VAL A 127 33.69 -11.90 -4.58
CA VAL A 127 33.91 -10.78 -3.67
C VAL A 127 34.06 -11.25 -2.22
N ALA A 128 33.19 -12.15 -1.75
CA ALA A 128 33.29 -12.70 -0.40
C ALA A 128 34.60 -13.48 -0.17
N SER A 129 35.12 -14.19 -1.19
CA SER A 129 36.40 -14.88 -1.13
C SER A 129 37.59 -13.94 -0.95
N ARG A 130 37.52 -12.70 -1.47
CA ARG A 130 38.56 -11.69 -1.20
C ARG A 130 38.60 -11.34 0.29
N VAL A 131 37.43 -11.15 0.90
CA VAL A 131 37.33 -10.90 2.36
C VAL A 131 37.85 -12.09 3.16
N LEU A 132 37.56 -13.33 2.75
CA LEU A 132 38.08 -14.53 3.41
C LEU A 132 39.59 -14.69 3.29
N ALA A 133 40.21 -14.21 2.20
CA ALA A 133 41.65 -14.23 2.05
C ALA A 133 42.34 -13.28 3.05
N GLU A 134 41.72 -12.13 3.35
CA GLU A 134 42.21 -11.16 4.33
C GLU A 134 41.84 -11.53 5.77
N GLN A 135 40.67 -12.16 5.95
CA GLN A 135 40.12 -12.58 7.24
C GLN A 135 39.67 -14.05 7.19
N PRO A 136 40.61 -15.02 7.26
CA PRO A 136 40.27 -16.42 7.31
C PRO A 136 39.33 -16.72 8.48
N GLY A 137 38.18 -17.34 8.21
CA GLY A 137 37.15 -17.61 9.22
C GLY A 137 36.16 -16.47 9.46
N GLY A 138 36.19 -15.39 8.67
CA GLY A 138 35.22 -14.31 8.74
C GLY A 138 33.78 -14.81 8.55
N ALA A 139 33.02 -14.94 9.64
CA ALA A 139 31.69 -15.57 9.67
C ALA A 139 30.69 -14.94 8.69
N GLU A 140 30.76 -13.62 8.46
CA GLU A 140 29.90 -12.92 7.52
C GLU A 140 30.25 -13.23 6.06
N ALA A 141 31.54 -13.36 5.71
CA ALA A 141 31.96 -13.73 4.37
C ALA A 141 31.59 -15.18 4.03
N LEU A 142 31.72 -16.07 5.02
CA LEU A 142 31.21 -17.45 4.93
C LEU A 142 29.69 -17.45 4.74
N ALA A 143 28.94 -16.67 5.51
CA ALA A 143 27.48 -16.61 5.39
C ALA A 143 27.03 -16.11 4.01
N VAL A 144 27.65 -15.06 3.48
CA VAL A 144 27.36 -14.53 2.13
C VAL A 144 27.70 -15.56 1.04
N THR A 145 28.81 -16.28 1.19
CA THR A 145 29.21 -17.36 0.27
C THR A 145 28.16 -18.48 0.27
N GLY A 146 27.78 -18.96 1.45
CA GLY A 146 26.81 -20.05 1.55
C GLY A 146 25.38 -19.65 1.19
N GLU A 147 24.95 -18.40 1.43
CA GLU A 147 23.69 -17.87 0.89
C GLU A 147 23.65 -17.93 -0.64
N SER A 148 24.79 -17.69 -1.28
CA SER A 148 24.91 -17.83 -2.73
C SER A 148 24.80 -19.27 -3.19
N TRP A 149 25.42 -20.21 -2.50
CA TRP A 149 25.30 -21.64 -2.82
C TRP A 149 23.90 -22.18 -2.59
N LEU A 150 23.24 -21.76 -1.51
CA LEU A 150 21.85 -22.11 -1.25
C LEU A 150 20.93 -21.64 -2.37
N ALA A 151 21.12 -20.41 -2.87
CA ALA A 151 20.32 -19.88 -3.98
C ALA A 151 20.53 -20.67 -5.28
N GLU A 152 21.74 -21.17 -5.53
CA GLU A 152 22.09 -22.02 -6.67
C GLU A 152 21.80 -23.52 -6.42
N ARG A 153 21.21 -23.88 -5.27
CA ARG A 153 20.96 -25.27 -4.83
C ARG A 153 22.22 -26.16 -4.80
N ARG A 154 23.38 -25.56 -4.52
CA ARG A 154 24.67 -26.22 -4.32
C ARG A 154 24.82 -26.67 -2.87
N LEU A 155 24.01 -27.67 -2.48
CA LEU A 155 23.83 -28.07 -1.09
C LEU A 155 25.04 -28.83 -0.52
N ASP A 156 25.78 -29.56 -1.36
CA ASP A 156 26.98 -30.30 -0.94
C ASP A 156 28.11 -29.34 -0.55
N GLU A 157 28.35 -28.32 -1.38
CA GLU A 157 29.35 -27.28 -1.08
C GLU A 157 28.95 -26.45 0.13
N LEU A 158 27.66 -26.15 0.27
CA LEU A 158 27.14 -25.50 1.46
C LEU A 158 27.31 -26.37 2.70
N GLN A 159 27.16 -27.69 2.61
CA GLN A 159 27.37 -28.58 3.74
C GLN A 159 28.85 -28.63 4.15
N VAL A 160 29.79 -28.65 3.20
CA VAL A 160 31.23 -28.55 3.49
C VAL A 160 31.56 -27.22 4.16
N LEU A 161 30.99 -26.11 3.69
CA LEU A 161 31.14 -24.79 4.33
C LEU A 161 30.66 -24.76 5.78
N LEU A 162 29.60 -25.52 6.01
CA LEU A 162 28.88 -25.64 7.27
C LEU A 162 29.26 -26.94 7.98
N GLU A 163 30.48 -27.44 7.80
CA GLU A 163 31.04 -28.53 8.60
C GLU A 163 31.29 -28.09 10.05
N PRO A 164 31.03 -28.96 11.04
CA PRO A 164 30.77 -28.61 12.43
C PRO A 164 31.87 -27.72 13.02
N ASP A 165 31.47 -26.50 13.35
CA ASP A 165 32.20 -25.56 14.18
C ASP A 165 31.22 -25.16 15.29
N GLU A 166 31.58 -25.41 16.54
CA GLU A 166 30.70 -25.20 17.70
C GLU A 166 30.44 -23.70 17.93
N ASP A 167 31.35 -22.84 17.46
CA ASP A 167 31.34 -21.38 17.68
C ASP A 167 30.69 -20.57 16.55
N ARG A 168 29.83 -21.20 15.75
CA ARG A 168 29.14 -20.49 14.65
C ARG A 168 28.29 -19.32 15.14
N SER A 169 28.42 -18.22 14.39
CA SER A 169 27.51 -17.09 14.47
C SER A 169 26.06 -17.51 14.22
N ALA A 170 25.12 -16.74 14.77
CA ALA A 170 23.68 -16.93 14.56
C ALA A 170 23.29 -17.01 13.07
N ARG A 171 23.97 -16.23 12.20
CA ARG A 171 23.73 -16.22 10.76
C ARG A 171 24.17 -17.52 10.07
N LEU A 172 25.32 -18.08 10.44
CA LEU A 172 25.79 -19.36 9.89
C LEU A 172 24.93 -20.53 10.38
N ARG A 173 24.49 -20.50 11.65
CA ARG A 173 23.52 -21.47 12.18
C ARG A 173 22.21 -21.41 11.38
N TRP A 174 21.64 -20.22 11.21
CA TRP A 174 20.46 -19.99 10.39
C TRP A 174 20.61 -20.51 8.96
N LEU A 175 21.76 -20.26 8.33
CA LEU A 175 22.03 -20.75 6.99
C LEU A 175 22.07 -22.29 6.92
N GLY A 176 22.61 -22.95 7.95
CA GLY A 176 22.50 -24.40 8.12
C GLY A 176 21.06 -24.88 8.19
N ARG A 177 20.22 -24.20 8.98
CA ARG A 177 18.77 -24.53 9.05
C ARG A 177 18.09 -24.38 7.70
N ARG A 178 18.47 -23.37 6.91
CA ARG A 178 17.95 -23.21 5.55
C ARG A 178 18.43 -24.31 4.59
N SER A 179 19.68 -24.74 4.72
CA SER A 179 20.22 -25.87 3.95
C SER A 179 19.49 -27.17 4.27
N ASP A 180 19.26 -27.45 5.57
CA ASP A 180 18.48 -28.58 6.03
C ASP A 180 17.04 -28.53 5.48
N ALA A 181 16.41 -27.36 5.50
CA ALA A 181 15.08 -27.17 4.95
C ALA A 181 15.03 -27.42 3.44
N ALA A 182 16.00 -26.90 2.69
CA ALA A 182 16.13 -27.11 1.24
C ALA A 182 16.39 -28.58 0.89
N SER A 183 17.06 -29.31 1.77
CA SER A 183 17.34 -30.75 1.64
C SER A 183 16.18 -31.64 2.11
N GLY A 184 15.05 -31.05 2.55
CA GLY A 184 13.89 -31.79 3.07
C GLY A 184 14.09 -32.38 4.48
N ARG A 185 15.17 -32.03 5.19
CA ARG A 185 15.45 -32.50 6.57
C ARG A 185 14.67 -31.71 7.62
N LEU A 186 13.36 -31.59 7.44
CA LEU A 186 12.52 -30.64 8.19
C LEU A 186 12.51 -30.87 9.71
N HIS A 187 12.62 -32.13 10.18
CA HIS A 187 12.77 -32.42 11.61
C HIS A 187 14.08 -31.86 12.20
N ALA A 188 15.18 -31.94 11.44
CA ALA A 188 16.46 -31.34 11.85
C ALA A 188 16.36 -29.81 11.92
N VAL A 189 15.58 -29.20 11.03
CA VAL A 189 15.29 -27.75 11.06
C VAL A 189 14.53 -27.37 12.31
N VAL A 190 13.45 -28.08 12.64
CA VAL A 190 12.63 -27.79 13.84
C VAL A 190 13.45 -27.96 15.12
N SER A 191 14.18 -29.08 15.24
CA SER A 191 15.06 -29.32 16.39
C SER A 191 16.12 -28.22 16.48
N GLY A 192 16.82 -27.95 15.38
CA GLY A 192 17.91 -26.98 15.33
C GLY A 192 17.48 -25.55 15.63
N LEU A 193 16.35 -25.10 15.10
CA LEU A 193 15.81 -23.77 15.41
C LEU A 193 15.33 -23.67 16.86
N THR A 194 14.86 -24.77 17.44
CA THR A 194 14.51 -24.82 18.86
C THR A 194 15.77 -24.76 19.73
N ASP A 195 16.84 -25.48 19.35
CA ASP A 195 18.16 -25.38 20.00
C ASP A 195 18.69 -23.94 19.95
N ASP A 196 18.60 -23.30 18.78
CA ASP A 196 19.06 -21.93 18.57
C ASP A 196 18.24 -20.94 19.44
N LEU A 197 16.94 -21.17 19.61
CA LEU A 197 16.09 -20.37 20.51
C LEU A 197 16.45 -20.58 21.99
N GLU A 198 16.64 -21.82 22.43
CA GLU A 198 17.05 -22.13 23.80
C GLU A 198 18.41 -21.52 24.15
N ALA A 199 19.32 -21.45 23.18
CA ALA A 199 20.63 -20.82 23.32
C ALA A 199 20.61 -19.29 23.23
N GLY A 200 19.47 -18.66 22.93
CA GLY A 200 19.37 -17.21 22.70
C GLY A 200 20.06 -16.73 21.42
N LEU A 201 20.27 -17.64 20.45
CA LEU A 201 20.94 -17.40 19.18
C LEU A 201 19.99 -17.36 17.98
N ALA A 202 18.70 -17.58 18.19
CA ALA A 202 17.73 -17.56 17.10
C ALA A 202 17.56 -16.14 16.53
N VAL A 203 17.17 -16.09 15.25
CA VAL A 203 16.94 -14.86 14.48
C VAL A 203 15.47 -14.79 14.04
N PRO A 204 14.90 -13.59 13.79
CA PRO A 204 13.48 -13.44 13.47
C PRO A 204 13.01 -14.32 12.30
N GLU A 205 13.83 -14.42 11.26
CA GLU A 205 13.58 -15.26 10.08
C GLU A 205 13.52 -16.76 10.44
N GLY A 206 14.29 -17.17 11.44
CA GLY A 206 14.28 -18.51 12.03
C GLY A 206 12.96 -18.82 12.72
N LEU A 207 12.45 -17.89 13.54
CA LEU A 207 11.15 -18.05 14.20
C LEU A 207 9.99 -18.12 13.19
N GLN A 208 10.06 -17.32 12.12
CA GLN A 208 9.07 -17.37 11.04
C GLN A 208 9.10 -18.70 10.27
N LEU A 209 10.29 -19.26 10.01
CA LEU A 209 10.39 -20.60 9.43
C LEU A 209 9.84 -21.65 10.40
N LEU A 210 10.18 -21.55 11.67
CA LEU A 210 9.70 -22.46 12.71
C LEU A 210 8.17 -22.44 12.81
N GLY A 211 7.54 -21.26 12.74
CA GLY A 211 6.07 -21.14 12.74
C GLY A 211 5.39 -21.81 11.55
N ARG A 212 6.02 -21.75 10.37
CA ARG A 212 5.54 -22.48 9.18
C ARG A 212 5.70 -23.99 9.35
N LEU A 213 6.87 -24.45 9.83
CA LEU A 213 7.17 -25.87 9.99
C LEU A 213 6.35 -26.54 11.09
N VAL A 214 6.13 -25.87 12.22
CA VAL A 214 5.28 -26.39 13.30
C VAL A 214 3.83 -26.54 12.83
N THR A 215 3.38 -25.74 11.86
CA THR A 215 2.04 -25.94 11.28
C THR A 215 1.99 -27.18 10.39
N ALA A 216 3.08 -27.49 9.68
CA ALA A 216 3.15 -28.57 8.70
C ALA A 216 3.57 -29.94 9.29
N LEU A 217 4.35 -29.94 10.37
CA LEU A 217 4.91 -31.14 10.99
C LEU A 217 4.47 -31.25 12.45
N PRO A 218 3.37 -31.97 12.71
CA PRO A 218 2.88 -32.13 14.06
C PRO A 218 3.84 -33.02 14.86
N ASP A 219 4.49 -32.44 15.88
CA ASP A 219 5.28 -33.17 16.87
C ASP A 219 5.08 -32.56 18.27
N GLU A 220 4.39 -33.30 19.13
CA GLU A 220 4.04 -32.88 20.48
C GLU A 220 5.27 -32.67 21.37
N GLN A 221 6.37 -33.39 21.11
CA GLN A 221 7.61 -33.25 21.87
C GLN A 221 8.31 -31.93 21.52
N SER A 222 8.50 -31.64 20.23
CA SER A 222 9.08 -30.38 19.76
C SER A 222 8.25 -29.17 20.17
N GLU A 223 6.91 -29.26 20.14
CA GLU A 223 6.05 -28.15 20.58
C GLU A 223 6.15 -27.86 22.08
N ARG A 224 6.21 -28.90 22.92
CA ARG A 224 6.41 -28.71 24.38
C ARG A 224 7.77 -28.09 24.66
N ARG A 225 8.80 -28.50 23.92
CA ARG A 225 10.12 -27.90 24.01
C ARG A 225 10.11 -26.43 23.56
N LEU A 226 9.50 -26.15 22.41
CA LEU A 226 9.41 -24.82 21.84
C LEU A 226 8.65 -23.83 22.73
N VAL A 227 7.53 -24.23 23.34
CA VAL A 227 6.81 -23.35 24.27
C VAL A 227 7.63 -23.04 25.52
N ARG A 228 8.39 -24.01 26.05
CA ARG A 228 9.33 -23.73 27.15
C ARG A 228 10.42 -22.76 26.73
N ALA A 229 10.99 -22.94 25.53
CA ALA A 229 12.02 -22.06 24.98
C ALA A 229 11.50 -20.62 24.78
N LEU A 230 10.30 -20.45 24.22
CA LEU A 230 9.67 -19.13 24.03
C LEU A 230 9.37 -18.41 25.34
N ALA A 231 8.96 -19.16 26.38
CA ALA A 231 8.69 -18.60 27.70
C ALA A 231 9.97 -18.14 28.42
N ALA A 232 11.10 -18.80 28.17
CA ALA A 232 12.40 -18.46 28.74
C ALA A 232 13.11 -17.32 27.97
N ASP A 233 12.78 -17.13 26.70
CA ASP A 233 13.46 -16.18 25.82
C ASP A 233 13.13 -14.71 26.16
N ARG A 234 14.19 -13.92 26.36
CA ARG A 234 14.14 -12.47 26.65
C ARG A 234 14.64 -11.63 25.48
N GLY A 235 14.70 -12.18 24.28
CA GLY A 235 15.34 -11.53 23.14
C GLY A 235 14.87 -10.08 22.92
N GLN A 236 15.79 -9.26 22.40
CA GLN A 236 15.62 -7.82 22.34
C GLN A 236 15.26 -7.34 20.92
N GLY A 237 14.47 -6.27 20.86
CA GLY A 237 14.09 -5.61 19.60
C GLY A 237 12.68 -5.94 19.11
N ALA A 238 12.05 -4.96 18.45
CA ALA A 238 10.67 -5.06 18.01
C ALA A 238 10.44 -6.16 16.96
N ARG A 239 11.39 -6.39 16.04
CA ARG A 239 11.29 -7.46 15.03
C ARG A 239 11.28 -8.85 15.66
N TRP A 240 12.18 -9.06 16.63
CA TRP A 240 12.26 -10.31 17.38
C TRP A 240 10.97 -10.57 18.16
N ARG A 241 10.53 -9.61 18.97
CA ARG A 241 9.28 -9.73 19.75
C ARG A 241 8.09 -10.08 18.87
N ARG A 242 7.93 -9.42 17.71
CA ARG A 242 6.84 -9.72 16.77
C ARG A 242 6.91 -11.14 16.21
N ALA A 243 8.10 -11.61 15.81
CA ALA A 243 8.27 -12.97 15.29
C ALA A 243 8.02 -14.03 16.38
N ARG A 244 8.44 -13.75 17.62
CA ARG A 244 8.19 -14.58 18.80
C ARG A 244 6.70 -14.64 19.13
N ASP A 245 6.02 -13.50 19.15
CA ASP A 245 4.61 -13.39 19.51
C ASP A 245 3.71 -14.02 18.42
N ASP A 246 4.07 -13.89 17.13
CA ASP A 246 3.40 -14.64 16.04
C ASP A 246 3.56 -16.16 16.21
N LEU A 247 4.78 -16.63 16.49
CA LEU A 247 5.05 -18.05 16.73
C LEU A 247 4.28 -18.58 17.95
N ALA A 248 4.25 -17.83 19.04
CA ALA A 248 3.46 -18.15 20.22
C ALA A 248 1.96 -18.21 19.89
N GLY A 249 1.46 -17.27 19.09
CA GLY A 249 0.07 -17.26 18.63
C GLY A 249 -0.28 -18.47 17.76
N ARG A 250 0.65 -18.94 16.91
CA ARG A 250 0.49 -20.18 16.10
C ARG A 250 0.41 -21.44 16.97
N LEU A 251 1.27 -21.52 17.97
CA LEU A 251 1.25 -22.64 18.93
C LEU A 251 -0.03 -22.65 19.76
N ALA A 252 -0.48 -21.48 20.24
CA ALA A 252 -1.73 -21.33 20.97
C ALA A 252 -2.94 -21.74 20.12
N GLU A 253 -3.01 -21.27 18.86
CA GLU A 253 -4.09 -21.66 17.93
C GLU A 253 -4.16 -23.18 17.77
N ARG A 254 -3.00 -23.82 17.59
CA ARG A 254 -2.91 -25.27 17.37
C ARG A 254 -3.33 -26.08 18.59
N ARG A 255 -3.11 -25.55 19.80
CA ARG A 255 -3.59 -26.12 21.07
C ARG A 255 -5.06 -25.83 21.37
N GLY A 256 -5.75 -25.10 20.50
CA GLY A 256 -7.12 -24.67 20.72
C GLY A 256 -7.26 -23.48 21.68
N GLU A 257 -6.17 -22.82 22.03
CA GLU A 257 -6.12 -21.66 22.94
C GLU A 257 -6.42 -20.36 22.15
N VAL A 258 -7.63 -20.25 21.62
CA VAL A 258 -8.03 -19.20 20.65
C VAL A 258 -7.77 -17.77 21.15
N SER A 259 -8.05 -17.48 22.43
CA SER A 259 -7.80 -16.15 23.02
C SER A 259 -6.32 -15.79 23.07
N LEU A 260 -5.45 -16.77 23.40
CA LEU A 260 -3.99 -16.57 23.40
C LEU A 260 -3.44 -16.43 21.98
N ALA A 261 -4.03 -17.15 21.02
CA ALA A 261 -3.69 -17.02 19.61
C ALA A 261 -3.93 -15.59 19.10
N ILE A 262 -5.09 -15.00 19.43
CA ILE A 262 -5.45 -13.64 19.03
C ILE A 262 -4.55 -12.62 19.73
N ALA A 263 -4.28 -12.79 21.03
CA ALA A 263 -3.38 -11.90 21.76
C ALA A 263 -1.96 -11.90 21.17
N GLY A 264 -1.43 -13.06 20.79
CA GLY A 264 -0.13 -13.17 20.11
C GLY A 264 -0.11 -12.47 18.75
N MET A 265 -1.20 -12.55 17.98
CA MET A 265 -1.33 -11.84 16.71
C MET A 265 -1.48 -10.33 16.87
N ASP A 266 -2.29 -9.86 17.82
CA ASP A 266 -2.46 -8.42 18.04
C ASP A 266 -1.16 -7.74 18.53
N ALA A 267 -0.29 -8.48 19.22
CA ALA A 267 1.05 -8.03 19.60
C ALA A 267 2.03 -7.93 18.40
N SER A 268 1.79 -8.62 17.29
CA SER A 268 2.74 -8.72 16.16
C SER A 268 2.60 -7.61 15.09
N ARG A 269 1.80 -6.56 15.33
CA ARG A 269 1.44 -5.52 14.33
C ARG A 269 2.65 -4.82 13.63
N PRO A 270 2.50 -4.41 12.35
CA PRO A 270 1.30 -4.54 11.51
C PRO A 270 1.08 -5.97 10.99
N LEU A 271 -0.19 -6.35 10.81
CA LEU A 271 -0.60 -7.67 10.31
C LEU A 271 -0.46 -7.74 8.78
N GLY A 272 0.05 -8.86 8.26
CA GLY A 272 -0.06 -9.16 6.83
C GLY A 272 -1.48 -9.58 6.43
N ALA A 273 -1.77 -9.63 5.13
CA ALA A 273 -3.08 -10.07 4.62
C ALA A 273 -3.47 -11.48 5.13
N ASP A 274 -2.51 -12.40 5.20
CA ASP A 274 -2.69 -13.75 5.74
C ASP A 274 -3.05 -13.73 7.24
N ASP A 275 -2.45 -12.80 8.00
CA ASP A 275 -2.72 -12.65 9.43
C ASP A 275 -4.09 -12.01 9.68
N VAL A 276 -4.54 -11.08 8.83
CA VAL A 276 -5.89 -10.53 8.90
C VAL A 276 -6.94 -11.62 8.68
N GLY A 277 -6.76 -12.46 7.65
CA GLY A 277 -7.66 -13.59 7.38
C GLY A 277 -7.66 -14.62 8.52
N ARG A 278 -6.47 -14.93 9.05
CA ARG A 278 -6.29 -15.83 10.20
C ARG A 278 -6.96 -15.29 11.46
N ARG A 279 -6.76 -14.01 11.77
CA ARG A 279 -7.38 -13.33 12.92
C ARG A 279 -8.91 -13.34 12.82
N ARG A 280 -9.46 -13.10 11.63
CA ARG A 280 -10.91 -13.18 11.37
C ARG A 280 -11.45 -14.59 11.67
N ARG A 281 -10.75 -15.65 11.25
CA ARG A 281 -11.12 -17.04 11.56
C ARG A 281 -11.11 -17.31 13.07
N LEU A 282 -10.09 -16.83 13.78
CA LEU A 282 -9.98 -17.01 15.23
C LEU A 282 -11.03 -16.23 16.01
N LEU A 283 -11.31 -14.99 15.63
CA LEU A 283 -12.40 -14.19 16.22
C LEU A 283 -13.77 -14.83 15.98
N GLY A 284 -13.98 -15.42 14.80
CA GLY A 284 -15.18 -16.21 14.52
C GLY A 284 -15.37 -17.38 15.48
N ARG A 285 -14.28 -18.05 15.90
CA ARG A 285 -14.32 -19.14 16.90
C ARG A 285 -14.66 -18.68 18.32
N LEU A 286 -14.52 -17.39 18.65
CA LEU A 286 -14.83 -16.85 19.98
C LEU A 286 -16.28 -16.33 20.13
N GLY A 287 -17.03 -16.15 19.04
CA GLY A 287 -18.27 -15.37 19.04
C GLY A 287 -19.55 -16.00 18.46
N ALA A 288 -19.53 -17.19 17.86
CA ALA A 288 -20.74 -17.86 17.38
C ALA A 288 -20.55 -19.38 17.17
N ASP A 289 -21.59 -20.17 17.46
CA ASP A 289 -21.84 -21.44 16.77
C ASP A 289 -22.57 -21.13 15.44
N PRO A 290 -21.99 -21.52 14.30
CA PRO A 290 -22.77 -22.37 13.40
C PRO A 290 -21.89 -23.50 12.82
N THR A 291 -22.32 -24.74 13.00
CA THR A 291 -21.68 -26.00 12.57
C THR A 291 -21.47 -26.16 11.04
N GLY A 292 -20.63 -25.33 10.44
CA GLY A 292 -20.14 -25.52 9.08
C GLY A 292 -18.72 -24.98 8.93
N PRO A 293 -17.74 -25.83 8.55
CA PRO A 293 -16.48 -25.31 8.03
C PRO A 293 -16.76 -24.41 6.83
N THR A 294 -15.96 -23.37 6.62
CA THR A 294 -16.09 -22.48 5.45
C THR A 294 -16.05 -23.32 4.16
N PRO A 295 -16.73 -22.89 3.07
CA PRO A 295 -16.72 -23.62 1.81
C PRO A 295 -15.32 -24.00 1.36
N GLU A 296 -14.33 -23.11 1.55
CA GLU A 296 -12.92 -23.34 1.21
C GLU A 296 -12.26 -24.44 2.08
N LEU A 297 -12.66 -24.61 3.33
CA LEU A 297 -12.16 -25.66 4.25
C LEU A 297 -12.91 -27.01 4.10
N ARG A 298 -14.05 -27.04 3.39
CA ARG A 298 -14.81 -28.26 3.06
C ARG A 298 -14.34 -28.96 1.79
N VAL A 299 -13.53 -28.31 0.95
CA VAL A 299 -13.19 -28.76 -0.41
C VAL A 299 -12.26 -29.99 -0.43
N ASP A 300 -11.39 -30.13 0.57
CA ASP A 300 -10.32 -31.13 0.54
C ASP A 300 -10.67 -32.44 1.27
N ALA A 301 -11.79 -32.50 2.00
CA ALA A 301 -12.13 -33.62 2.88
C ALA A 301 -13.20 -34.59 2.33
N ASP A 302 -13.90 -34.25 1.24
CA ASP A 302 -15.03 -35.03 0.72
C ASP A 302 -15.03 -35.08 -0.83
N ALA A 303 -14.58 -36.20 -1.39
CA ALA A 303 -14.47 -36.40 -2.83
C ALA A 303 -15.83 -36.30 -3.56
N ALA A 304 -16.95 -36.54 -2.88
CA ALA A 304 -18.29 -36.40 -3.46
C ALA A 304 -18.70 -34.92 -3.69
N ARG A 305 -18.06 -33.97 -2.99
CA ARG A 305 -18.35 -32.53 -3.11
C ARG A 305 -17.51 -31.81 -4.15
N LEU A 306 -16.48 -32.43 -4.71
CA LEU A 306 -15.67 -31.88 -5.80
C LEU A 306 -16.50 -31.52 -7.05
N GLY A 307 -17.72 -32.07 -7.17
CA GLY A 307 -18.68 -31.73 -8.22
C GLY A 307 -19.66 -30.59 -7.88
N ALA A 308 -19.66 -30.05 -6.66
CA ALA A 308 -20.63 -29.03 -6.24
C ALA A 308 -20.46 -27.73 -7.04
N PRO A 309 -21.54 -27.13 -7.59
CA PRO A 309 -21.46 -25.93 -8.42
C PRO A 309 -20.70 -24.76 -7.78
N GLU A 310 -20.90 -24.54 -6.49
CA GLU A 310 -20.24 -23.48 -5.72
C GLU A 310 -18.72 -23.70 -5.60
N LEU A 311 -18.30 -24.95 -5.45
CA LEU A 311 -16.88 -25.32 -5.35
C LEU A 311 -16.18 -25.19 -6.70
N LYS A 312 -16.87 -25.56 -7.80
CA LYS A 312 -16.40 -25.28 -9.16
C LYS A 312 -16.27 -23.77 -9.40
N ARG A 313 -17.24 -22.96 -8.92
CA ARG A 313 -17.20 -21.49 -8.99
C ARG A 313 -15.98 -20.91 -8.28
N LEU A 314 -15.70 -21.36 -7.05
CA LEU A 314 -14.53 -20.91 -6.27
C LEU A 314 -13.21 -21.33 -6.91
N ARG A 315 -13.12 -22.54 -7.46
CA ARG A 315 -11.94 -23.00 -8.21
C ARG A 315 -11.73 -22.18 -9.47
N LEU A 316 -12.78 -21.95 -10.23
CA LEU A 316 -12.72 -21.11 -11.43
C LEU A 316 -12.22 -19.71 -11.12
N ALA A 317 -12.76 -19.07 -10.07
CA ALA A 317 -12.27 -17.77 -9.61
C ALA A 317 -10.78 -17.80 -9.25
N ARG A 318 -10.32 -18.84 -8.56
CA ARG A 318 -8.91 -19.00 -8.21
C ARG A 318 -8.02 -19.13 -9.45
N GLU A 319 -8.39 -19.99 -10.40
CA GLU A 319 -7.60 -20.19 -11.62
C GLU A 319 -7.53 -18.92 -12.46
N TRP A 320 -8.67 -18.24 -12.65
CA TRP A 320 -8.70 -16.94 -13.33
C TRP A 320 -7.89 -15.88 -12.59
N SER A 321 -7.95 -15.82 -11.26
CA SER A 321 -7.13 -14.88 -10.49
C SER A 321 -5.64 -15.14 -10.62
N LEU A 322 -5.20 -16.40 -10.66
CA LEU A 322 -3.79 -16.74 -10.81
C LEU A 322 -3.30 -16.38 -12.21
N ALA A 323 -4.03 -16.78 -13.24
CA ALA A 323 -3.71 -16.51 -14.64
C ALA A 323 -3.74 -15.00 -14.97
N ALA A 324 -4.69 -14.25 -14.42
CA ALA A 324 -4.74 -12.80 -14.58
C ALA A 324 -3.49 -12.12 -13.98
N ARG A 325 -3.13 -12.49 -12.74
CA ARG A 325 -1.94 -11.95 -12.07
C ARG A 325 -0.64 -12.28 -12.80
N GLN A 326 -0.51 -13.51 -13.29
CA GLN A 326 0.64 -13.91 -14.11
C GLN A 326 0.71 -13.06 -15.37
N SER A 327 -0.42 -12.88 -16.08
CA SER A 327 -0.49 -12.03 -17.26
C SER A 327 -0.08 -10.58 -16.98
N TYR A 328 -0.45 -10.02 -15.82
CA TYR A 328 -0.04 -8.67 -15.43
C TYR A 328 1.47 -8.55 -15.16
N GLN A 329 2.08 -9.61 -14.62
CA GLN A 329 3.53 -9.66 -14.39
C GLN A 329 4.28 -9.75 -15.72
N ASP A 330 3.78 -10.57 -16.65
CA ASP A 330 4.42 -10.79 -17.94
C ASP A 330 4.40 -9.54 -18.85
N VAL A 331 3.36 -8.70 -18.75
CA VAL A 331 3.27 -7.42 -19.49
C VAL A 331 4.36 -6.42 -19.10
N SER A 332 4.92 -6.52 -17.88
CA SER A 332 5.99 -5.62 -17.44
C SER A 332 7.34 -5.88 -18.11
N ALA A 333 7.50 -7.03 -18.81
CA ALA A 333 8.77 -7.47 -19.37
C ALA A 333 8.95 -7.14 -20.87
N ASP A 334 7.94 -7.35 -21.72
CA ASP A 334 8.17 -7.42 -23.18
C ASP A 334 7.09 -6.80 -24.10
N GLY A 335 6.03 -6.17 -23.58
CA GLY A 335 5.02 -5.47 -24.39
C GLY A 335 3.56 -5.70 -23.96
N ALA A 336 2.62 -5.01 -24.63
CA ALA A 336 1.21 -5.02 -24.26
C ALA A 336 0.47 -6.27 -24.76
N LEU A 337 0.16 -7.19 -23.85
CA LEU A 337 -0.66 -8.40 -24.09
C LEU A 337 -2.00 -8.04 -24.78
N SER A 338 -2.38 -8.74 -25.84
CA SER A 338 -3.69 -8.56 -26.47
C SER A 338 -4.83 -9.11 -25.58
N LEU A 339 -6.06 -8.65 -25.81
CA LEU A 339 -7.22 -9.18 -25.10
C LEU A 339 -7.39 -10.69 -25.37
N ASP A 340 -7.10 -11.13 -26.60
CA ASP A 340 -7.21 -12.53 -27.04
C ASP A 340 -6.23 -13.43 -26.31
N GLU A 341 -4.96 -13.02 -26.20
CA GLU A 341 -3.94 -13.78 -25.48
C GLU A 341 -4.28 -13.87 -23.99
N PHE A 342 -4.79 -12.78 -23.41
CA PHE A 342 -5.25 -12.76 -22.02
C PHE A 342 -6.44 -13.70 -21.79
N VAL A 343 -7.46 -13.62 -22.65
CA VAL A 343 -8.63 -14.49 -22.60
C VAL A 343 -8.24 -15.95 -22.82
N ALA A 344 -7.33 -16.24 -23.75
CA ALA A 344 -6.82 -17.59 -23.99
C ALA A 344 -6.07 -18.13 -22.78
N ALA A 345 -5.28 -17.31 -22.07
CA ALA A 345 -4.61 -17.71 -20.85
C ALA A 345 -5.61 -18.06 -19.73
N LEU A 346 -6.67 -17.25 -19.57
CA LEU A 346 -7.74 -17.50 -18.59
C LEU A 346 -8.53 -18.78 -18.90
N ASP A 347 -8.90 -18.99 -20.16
CA ASP A 347 -9.60 -20.19 -20.60
C ASP A 347 -8.72 -21.45 -20.47
N SER A 348 -7.42 -21.34 -20.79
CA SER A 348 -6.44 -22.41 -20.62
C SER A 348 -6.28 -22.82 -19.15
N ALA A 349 -6.21 -21.84 -18.24
CA ALA A 349 -6.15 -22.10 -16.80
C ALA A 349 -7.43 -22.76 -16.26
N ALA A 350 -8.58 -22.44 -16.84
CA ALA A 350 -9.87 -23.00 -16.44
C ALA A 350 -10.16 -24.38 -17.06
N ALA A 351 -9.52 -24.75 -18.17
CA ALA A 351 -9.78 -25.98 -18.92
C ALA A 351 -9.74 -27.28 -18.07
N PRO A 352 -8.84 -27.47 -17.09
CA PRO A 352 -8.83 -28.66 -16.24
C PRO A 352 -10.06 -28.83 -15.34
N LEU A 353 -10.88 -27.78 -15.17
CA LEU A 353 -12.08 -27.81 -14.34
C LEU A 353 -13.29 -28.43 -15.05
N GLY A 354 -13.17 -28.78 -16.33
CA GLY A 354 -14.23 -29.41 -17.13
C GLY A 354 -15.21 -28.41 -17.72
N GLU A 355 -16.51 -28.61 -17.51
CA GLU A 355 -17.57 -27.74 -18.04
C GLU A 355 -17.61 -26.38 -17.33
N VAL A 356 -16.71 -25.48 -17.74
CA VAL A 356 -16.66 -24.07 -17.32
C VAL A 356 -17.01 -23.15 -18.49
N PRO A 357 -17.53 -21.94 -18.24
CA PRO A 357 -17.72 -20.96 -19.30
C PRO A 357 -16.39 -20.58 -19.95
N SER A 358 -16.36 -20.53 -21.29
CA SER A 358 -15.24 -19.99 -22.05
C SER A 358 -15.46 -18.50 -22.27
N LEU A 359 -14.46 -17.71 -21.88
CA LEU A 359 -14.42 -16.27 -22.11
C LEU A 359 -14.20 -15.96 -23.60
N ALA A 360 -13.48 -16.81 -24.34
CA ALA A 360 -13.25 -16.66 -25.77
C ALA A 360 -14.54 -16.76 -26.60
N ALA A 361 -15.57 -17.43 -26.08
CA ALA A 361 -16.87 -17.55 -26.72
C ALA A 361 -17.80 -16.34 -26.48
N LEU A 362 -17.40 -15.39 -25.62
CA LEU A 362 -18.22 -14.23 -25.32
C LEU A 362 -18.16 -13.19 -26.46
N PRO A 363 -19.29 -12.55 -26.80
CA PRO A 363 -19.29 -11.44 -27.74
C PRO A 363 -18.37 -10.31 -27.27
N ARG A 364 -17.74 -9.61 -28.22
CA ARG A 364 -16.97 -8.41 -27.94
C ARG A 364 -17.77 -7.17 -28.28
N ARG A 365 -17.58 -6.11 -27.49
CA ARG A 365 -18.11 -4.78 -27.76
C ARG A 365 -16.94 -3.80 -27.80
N SER A 366 -16.85 -3.04 -28.88
CA SER A 366 -15.86 -1.96 -29.02
C SER A 366 -16.45 -0.66 -28.47
N PHE A 367 -15.70 0.01 -27.59
CA PHE A 367 -16.05 1.30 -27.01
C PHE A 367 -15.16 2.42 -27.58
N GLY A 368 -14.62 2.22 -28.79
CA GLY A 368 -13.75 3.20 -29.45
C GLY A 368 -12.46 3.44 -28.66
N LEU A 369 -12.28 4.67 -28.16
CA LEU A 369 -11.07 5.06 -27.40
C LEU A 369 -10.94 4.34 -26.05
N PHE A 370 -12.03 3.77 -25.54
CA PHE A 370 -12.01 2.99 -24.30
C PHE A 370 -11.68 1.51 -24.53
N GLY A 371 -11.43 1.10 -25.77
CA GLY A 371 -10.96 -0.23 -26.12
C GLY A 371 -12.06 -1.28 -26.30
N GLU A 372 -11.71 -2.56 -26.13
CA GLU A 372 -12.62 -3.70 -26.32
C GLU A 372 -13.02 -4.30 -24.99
N MET A 373 -14.30 -4.57 -24.76
CA MET A 373 -14.79 -5.30 -23.59
C MET A 373 -15.53 -6.57 -23.98
N LEU A 374 -15.52 -7.54 -23.07
CA LEU A 374 -16.32 -8.76 -23.17
C LEU A 374 -17.75 -8.48 -22.72
N ASP A 375 -18.72 -8.94 -23.50
CA ASP A 375 -20.11 -9.04 -23.05
C ASP A 375 -20.25 -10.22 -22.11
N THR A 376 -20.18 -9.95 -20.81
CA THR A 376 -20.26 -10.98 -19.75
C THR A 376 -21.68 -11.34 -19.37
N ALA A 377 -22.71 -10.73 -19.99
CA ALA A 377 -24.11 -11.07 -19.70
C ALA A 377 -24.41 -12.58 -19.86
N PRO A 378 -23.88 -13.30 -20.88
CA PRO A 378 -24.07 -14.75 -21.02
C PRO A 378 -23.49 -15.57 -19.86
N LEU A 379 -22.55 -15.03 -19.09
CA LEU A 379 -21.98 -15.74 -17.94
C LEU A 379 -22.98 -15.88 -16.78
N ARG A 380 -24.02 -15.03 -16.70
CA ARG A 380 -24.96 -15.00 -15.57
C ARG A 380 -25.71 -16.31 -15.37
N GLU A 381 -26.06 -16.99 -16.46
CA GLU A 381 -26.77 -18.28 -16.41
C GLU A 381 -25.85 -19.39 -15.86
N ARG A 382 -24.55 -19.30 -16.14
CA ARG A 382 -23.54 -20.31 -15.75
C ARG A 382 -22.91 -20.01 -14.40
N LEU A 383 -22.87 -18.74 -14.00
CA LEU A 383 -22.28 -18.24 -12.76
C LEU A 383 -23.32 -17.35 -12.04
N PRO A 384 -24.38 -17.94 -11.47
CA PRO A 384 -25.39 -17.17 -10.77
C PRO A 384 -24.79 -16.42 -9.58
N GLY A 385 -25.16 -15.15 -9.45
CA GLY A 385 -24.61 -14.24 -8.43
C GLY A 385 -23.18 -13.78 -8.70
N ALA A 386 -22.61 -14.01 -9.89
CA ALA A 386 -21.36 -13.40 -10.29
C ALA A 386 -21.60 -12.08 -11.03
N PHE A 387 -20.80 -11.07 -10.68
CA PHE A 387 -20.65 -9.86 -11.48
C PHE A 387 -19.23 -9.82 -12.03
N ILE A 388 -19.09 -9.90 -13.36
CA ILE A 388 -17.81 -10.06 -14.04
C ILE A 388 -17.64 -8.95 -15.05
N ILE A 389 -16.48 -8.31 -15.03
CA ILE A 389 -16.05 -7.30 -15.97
C ILE A 389 -14.75 -7.79 -16.60
N GLY A 390 -14.65 -7.73 -17.93
CA GLY A 390 -13.42 -8.08 -18.62
C GLY A 390 -13.26 -7.29 -19.90
N GLY A 391 -12.03 -6.92 -20.22
CA GLY A 391 -11.73 -6.16 -21.43
C GLY A 391 -10.33 -5.58 -21.43
N LYS A 392 -10.05 -4.70 -22.40
CA LYS A 392 -8.77 -4.04 -22.59
C LYS A 392 -9.00 -2.60 -23.03
N GLY A 393 -8.68 -1.68 -22.13
CA GLY A 393 -8.60 -0.25 -22.43
C GLY A 393 -7.51 0.07 -23.45
N LEU A 394 -7.70 1.12 -24.25
CA LEU A 394 -6.66 1.59 -25.17
C LEU A 394 -5.40 1.99 -24.38
N GLY A 395 -4.26 1.40 -24.73
CA GLY A 395 -2.99 1.65 -24.04
C GLY A 395 -2.89 1.04 -22.64
N MET A 396 -3.86 0.23 -22.21
CA MET A 396 -3.84 -0.48 -20.94
C MET A 396 -3.64 -1.99 -21.14
N ALA A 397 -3.23 -2.69 -20.09
CA ALA A 397 -3.26 -4.14 -20.12
C ALA A 397 -4.72 -4.62 -20.06
N PRO A 398 -5.04 -5.77 -20.67
CA PRO A 398 -6.33 -6.39 -20.50
C PRO A 398 -6.56 -6.74 -19.02
N GLU A 399 -7.79 -6.67 -18.53
CA GLU A 399 -8.15 -7.00 -17.15
C GLU A 399 -9.42 -7.83 -17.06
N LEU A 400 -9.56 -8.55 -15.93
CA LEU A 400 -10.76 -9.26 -15.54
C LEU A 400 -10.99 -9.02 -14.05
N THR A 401 -12.18 -8.59 -13.69
CA THR A 401 -12.61 -8.42 -12.30
C THR A 401 -13.88 -9.21 -12.06
N TRP A 402 -13.93 -9.94 -10.94
CA TRP A 402 -15.11 -10.72 -10.55
C TRP A 402 -15.44 -10.49 -9.08
N TYR A 403 -16.69 -10.08 -8.82
CA TYR A 403 -17.31 -9.99 -7.51
C TYR A 403 -18.54 -10.89 -7.34
N ASP A 404 -18.91 -11.17 -6.09
CA ASP A 404 -20.22 -11.72 -5.76
C ASP A 404 -21.27 -10.60 -5.78
N LEU A 405 -22.28 -10.73 -6.65
CA LEU A 405 -23.40 -9.80 -6.77
C LEU A 405 -24.38 -9.98 -5.60
N MET A 406 -24.59 -8.91 -4.84
CA MET A 406 -25.52 -8.88 -3.70
C MET A 406 -26.91 -8.43 -4.13
N SER A 407 -26.99 -7.32 -4.86
CA SER A 407 -28.24 -6.79 -5.39
C SER A 407 -27.99 -6.03 -6.69
N ARG A 408 -29.06 -5.87 -7.47
CA ARG A 408 -29.08 -5.05 -8.68
C ARG A 408 -30.38 -4.28 -8.72
N GLU A 409 -30.28 -2.98 -8.88
CA GLU A 409 -31.41 -2.08 -8.99
C GLU A 409 -31.28 -1.28 -10.28
N ARG A 410 -32.37 -1.12 -11.03
CA ARG A 410 -32.38 -0.25 -12.21
C ARG A 410 -32.80 1.14 -11.77
N VAL A 411 -31.88 2.09 -11.87
CA VAL A 411 -32.05 3.48 -11.44
C VAL A 411 -32.29 4.33 -12.69
N PRO A 412 -33.41 5.06 -12.78
CA PRO A 412 -33.63 6.04 -13.83
C PRO A 412 -32.56 7.14 -13.75
N ASP A 413 -31.99 7.54 -14.88
CA ASP A 413 -31.16 8.73 -14.92
C ASP A 413 -32.08 9.96 -15.06
N GLU A 414 -32.26 10.71 -13.97
CA GLU A 414 -33.08 11.93 -13.99
C GLU A 414 -32.55 13.00 -14.96
N ARG A 415 -31.27 12.91 -15.37
CA ARG A 415 -30.63 13.86 -16.29
C ARG A 415 -30.79 13.47 -17.75
N ALA A 416 -31.14 12.21 -18.03
CA ALA A 416 -31.37 11.69 -19.37
C ALA A 416 -32.68 10.90 -19.36
N ALA A 417 -33.79 11.55 -19.73
CA ALA A 417 -35.16 11.09 -19.51
C ALA A 417 -35.51 9.69 -20.05
N ASP A 418 -34.69 9.14 -20.95
CA ASP A 418 -34.85 7.80 -21.54
C ASP A 418 -33.74 6.81 -21.15
N GLU A 419 -32.80 7.21 -20.30
CA GLU A 419 -31.66 6.39 -19.87
C GLU A 419 -31.85 5.88 -18.45
N ALA A 420 -31.44 4.64 -18.21
CA ALA A 420 -31.50 4.02 -16.90
C ALA A 420 -30.32 3.07 -16.75
N TYR A 421 -29.62 3.18 -15.63
CA TYR A 421 -28.46 2.35 -15.32
C TYR A 421 -28.81 1.31 -14.26
N ASP A 422 -27.99 0.27 -14.17
CA ASP A 422 -28.06 -0.77 -13.15
C ASP A 422 -27.05 -0.47 -12.04
N LEU A 423 -27.53 -0.16 -10.84
CA LEU A 423 -26.73 -0.11 -9.63
C LEU A 423 -26.57 -1.52 -9.05
N CYS A 424 -25.36 -2.05 -9.10
CA CYS A 424 -25.00 -3.38 -8.64
C CYS A 424 -24.23 -3.29 -7.32
N LEU A 425 -24.83 -3.71 -6.21
CA LEU A 425 -24.08 -3.85 -4.96
C LEU A 425 -23.34 -5.18 -4.99
N VAL A 426 -22.03 -5.15 -4.76
CA VAL A 426 -21.18 -6.34 -4.85
C VAL A 426 -20.36 -6.53 -3.57
N ARG A 427 -19.95 -7.77 -3.32
CA ARG A 427 -19.08 -8.17 -2.21
C ARG A 427 -18.05 -9.20 -2.68
N SER A 428 -17.05 -9.43 -1.84
CA SER A 428 -16.13 -10.56 -1.94
C SER A 428 -15.44 -10.62 -3.30
N LEU A 429 -14.52 -9.68 -3.54
CA LEU A 429 -13.65 -9.68 -4.71
C LEU A 429 -12.98 -11.06 -4.88
N ARG A 430 -13.36 -11.77 -5.94
CA ARG A 430 -12.92 -13.14 -6.27
C ARG A 430 -11.73 -13.14 -7.22
N VAL A 431 -11.75 -12.24 -8.22
CA VAL A 431 -10.67 -12.01 -9.18
C VAL A 431 -10.35 -10.53 -9.18
N PRO A 432 -9.16 -10.10 -8.71
CA PRO A 432 -8.75 -8.70 -8.76
C PRO A 432 -8.29 -8.31 -10.17
N GLY A 433 -8.81 -7.19 -10.68
CA GLY A 433 -8.28 -6.54 -11.88
C GLY A 433 -6.87 -5.98 -11.65
N GLN A 434 -6.22 -5.51 -12.72
CA GLN A 434 -4.83 -5.03 -12.67
C GLN A 434 -4.69 -3.82 -11.73
N ALA A 435 -5.62 -2.87 -11.83
CA ALA A 435 -5.59 -1.67 -11.00
C ALA A 435 -5.79 -2.02 -9.51
N ALA A 436 -6.69 -2.94 -9.16
CA ALA A 436 -6.86 -3.42 -7.79
C ALA A 436 -5.61 -4.18 -7.29
N ALA A 437 -4.96 -4.97 -8.15
CA ALA A 437 -3.71 -5.62 -7.83
C ALA A 437 -2.54 -4.63 -7.62
N ALA A 438 -2.61 -3.45 -8.26
CA ALA A 438 -1.69 -2.34 -8.06
C ALA A 438 -2.09 -1.40 -6.89
N GLY A 439 -3.16 -1.72 -6.16
CA GLY A 439 -3.63 -0.97 -4.99
C GLY A 439 -4.63 0.15 -5.28
N ALA A 440 -5.20 0.23 -6.48
CA ALA A 440 -6.32 1.13 -6.77
C ALA A 440 -7.57 0.69 -5.99
N ARG A 441 -8.22 1.65 -5.32
CA ARG A 441 -9.32 1.43 -4.36
C ARG A 441 -10.68 1.21 -5.02
N PHE A 442 -10.85 1.69 -6.25
CA PHE A 442 -12.03 1.46 -7.07
C PHE A 442 -11.56 0.93 -8.42
N THR A 443 -12.10 -0.22 -8.83
CA THR A 443 -11.92 -0.71 -10.20
C THR A 443 -13.29 -1.03 -10.76
N GLY A 444 -13.79 -0.18 -11.68
CA GLY A 444 -14.69 -0.63 -12.73
C GLY A 444 -15.93 0.21 -13.05
N ALA A 445 -16.06 1.44 -12.60
CA ALA A 445 -17.16 2.26 -13.11
C ALA A 445 -17.00 2.59 -14.60
N GLY A 446 -18.09 2.50 -15.36
CA GLY A 446 -18.14 2.96 -16.76
C GLY A 446 -18.37 1.89 -17.82
N LEU A 447 -19.01 0.76 -17.50
CA LEU A 447 -19.61 -0.09 -18.54
C LEU A 447 -21.03 0.40 -18.84
N VAL A 448 -21.14 1.39 -19.73
CA VAL A 448 -22.30 2.08 -20.38
C VAL A 448 -23.67 2.15 -19.66
N ASP A 449 -24.10 1.16 -18.89
CA ASP A 449 -25.35 1.16 -18.13
C ASP A 449 -25.19 0.53 -16.73
N VAL A 450 -23.99 0.41 -16.17
CA VAL A 450 -23.79 -0.29 -14.89
C VAL A 450 -22.85 0.47 -13.94
N VAL A 451 -23.34 0.75 -12.74
CA VAL A 451 -22.57 1.20 -11.58
C VAL A 451 -22.40 0.01 -10.64
N PHE A 452 -21.24 -0.15 -10.01
CA PHE A 452 -21.14 -1.10 -8.91
C PHE A 452 -20.33 -0.59 -7.74
N LEU A 453 -20.71 -1.05 -6.54
CA LEU A 453 -20.15 -0.62 -5.28
C LEU A 453 -19.63 -1.83 -4.49
N ASP A 454 -18.32 -1.87 -4.22
CA ASP A 454 -17.69 -2.91 -3.40
C ASP A 454 -17.91 -2.63 -1.91
N LEU A 455 -18.88 -3.34 -1.33
CA LEU A 455 -19.23 -3.15 0.08
C LEU A 455 -18.11 -3.60 1.04
N ASP A 456 -17.19 -4.47 0.63
CA ASP A 456 -16.07 -4.89 1.48
C ASP A 456 -15.01 -3.79 1.59
N GLU A 457 -14.85 -2.95 0.56
CA GLU A 457 -13.98 -1.77 0.62
C GLU A 457 -14.57 -0.71 1.54
N LEU A 458 -15.88 -0.43 1.42
CA LEU A 458 -16.56 0.54 2.30
C LEU A 458 -16.41 0.16 3.77
N ALA A 459 -16.56 -1.12 4.10
CA ALA A 459 -16.37 -1.63 5.46
C ALA A 459 -14.91 -1.47 5.94
N ARG A 460 -13.91 -1.60 5.06
CA ARG A 460 -12.49 -1.39 5.42
C ARG A 460 -12.21 0.07 5.72
N THR A 461 -12.72 0.98 4.90
CA THR A 461 -12.57 2.44 5.09
C THR A 461 -13.18 2.86 6.43
N ALA A 462 -14.40 2.42 6.73
CA ALA A 462 -15.07 2.71 8.00
C ALA A 462 -14.28 2.22 9.24
N LEU A 463 -13.59 1.08 9.15
CA LEU A 463 -12.76 0.54 10.24
C LEU A 463 -11.43 1.31 10.42
N LEU A 464 -10.83 1.77 9.33
CA LEU A 464 -9.64 2.65 9.36
C LEU A 464 -9.97 3.98 10.04
N ASP A 465 -11.14 4.55 9.72
CA ASP A 465 -11.59 5.83 10.29
C ASP A 465 -11.83 5.76 11.80
N GLN A 466 -12.27 4.61 12.32
CA GLN A 466 -12.45 4.42 13.77
C GLN A 466 -11.12 4.46 14.55
N SER A 467 -10.02 4.00 13.93
CA SER A 467 -8.69 3.98 14.55
C SER A 467 -8.03 5.36 14.58
N LEU A 468 -8.42 6.25 13.66
CA LEU A 468 -7.82 7.58 13.51
C LEU A 468 -8.42 8.63 14.47
N ARG A 469 -9.58 8.34 15.12
CA ARG A 469 -10.23 9.20 16.14
C ARG A 469 -9.34 9.54 17.37
N GLN A 470 -8.12 9.01 17.44
CA GLN A 470 -7.18 9.20 18.55
C GLN A 470 -6.02 10.16 18.23
N LEU A 471 -5.96 10.73 17.01
CA LEU A 471 -4.91 11.67 16.64
C LEU A 471 -5.19 13.07 17.21
N PRO A 472 -4.17 13.80 17.69
CA PRO A 472 -4.33 15.16 18.21
C PRO A 472 -4.73 16.14 17.10
N GLU A 473 -5.64 17.06 17.40
CA GLU A 473 -6.06 18.11 16.47
C GLU A 473 -4.90 19.03 16.11
N LEU A 474 -4.56 19.10 14.82
CA LEU A 474 -3.66 20.12 14.29
C LEU A 474 -4.45 21.38 13.93
N GLY A 475 -3.96 22.55 14.36
CA GLY A 475 -4.53 23.83 13.94
C GLY A 475 -4.14 24.17 12.50
N PRO A 476 -4.93 24.99 11.79
CA PRO A 476 -4.55 25.45 10.46
C PRO A 476 -3.28 26.31 10.55
N LEU A 477 -2.45 26.26 9.50
CA LEU A 477 -1.22 27.01 9.36
C LEU A 477 -1.49 28.45 8.91
N PRO A 478 -0.71 29.43 9.40
CA PRO A 478 -0.82 30.80 8.94
C PRO A 478 -0.37 30.91 7.47
N ALA A 479 -1.09 31.72 6.70
CA ALA A 479 -0.77 32.07 5.32
C ALA A 479 -0.23 33.50 5.25
N GLN A 480 0.93 33.68 4.64
CA GLN A 480 1.59 35.00 4.51
C GLN A 480 1.01 35.83 3.37
N ASP A 481 0.45 35.17 2.35
CA ASP A 481 -0.14 35.80 1.19
C ASP A 481 -1.33 35.00 0.63
N ARG A 482 -1.93 35.53 -0.44
CA ARG A 482 -3.08 34.90 -1.09
C ARG A 482 -2.75 33.59 -1.78
N LEU A 483 -1.51 33.39 -2.25
CA LEU A 483 -1.10 32.16 -2.90
C LEU A 483 -0.98 31.04 -1.87
N GLN A 484 -0.29 31.29 -0.76
CA GLN A 484 -0.20 30.35 0.37
C GLN A 484 -1.58 30.04 0.96
N ARG A 485 -2.45 31.04 1.07
CA ARG A 485 -3.83 30.85 1.54
C ARG A 485 -4.62 29.86 0.68
N ARG A 486 -4.33 29.82 -0.62
CA ARG A 486 -4.94 28.93 -1.60
C ARG A 486 -4.15 27.63 -1.82
N SER A 487 -3.09 27.38 -1.05
CA SER A 487 -2.29 26.17 -1.19
C SER A 487 -3.13 24.92 -0.88
N LEU A 488 -2.89 23.86 -1.65
CA LEU A 488 -3.48 22.54 -1.45
C LEU A 488 -2.48 21.55 -0.85
N SER A 489 -1.23 21.98 -0.61
CA SER A 489 -0.10 21.08 -0.39
C SER A 489 -0.10 20.35 0.95
N GLU A 490 -0.93 20.79 1.89
CA GLU A 490 -1.03 20.20 3.22
C GLU A 490 -2.48 20.26 3.73
N PRO A 491 -3.34 19.32 3.32
CA PRO A 491 -4.72 19.26 3.81
C PRO A 491 -4.81 18.82 5.28
N LEU A 492 -3.69 18.51 5.96
CA LEU A 492 -3.65 18.01 7.34
C LEU A 492 -4.61 16.82 7.55
N ASP A 493 -5.46 16.88 8.57
CA ASP A 493 -6.45 15.89 8.98
C ASP A 493 -7.87 16.20 8.44
N GLN A 494 -8.01 17.10 7.47
CA GLN A 494 -9.33 17.62 7.06
C GLN A 494 -10.27 16.56 6.48
N ALA A 495 -9.74 15.63 5.68
CA ALA A 495 -10.52 14.50 5.17
C ALA A 495 -11.18 13.71 6.31
N GLN A 496 -10.42 13.47 7.37
CA GLN A 496 -10.89 12.76 8.55
C GLN A 496 -11.93 13.56 9.32
N ARG A 497 -11.70 14.86 9.55
CA ARG A 497 -12.66 15.72 10.26
C ARG A 497 -14.01 15.78 9.56
N LEU A 498 -14.00 15.98 8.24
CA LEU A 498 -15.21 15.98 7.43
C LEU A 498 -15.95 14.64 7.50
N THR A 499 -15.21 13.53 7.48
CA THR A 499 -15.78 12.18 7.63
C THR A 499 -16.43 12.00 9.00
N LEU A 500 -15.78 12.42 10.09
CA LEU A 500 -16.33 12.33 11.44
C LEU A 500 -17.60 13.17 11.59
N LEU A 501 -17.60 14.41 11.09
CA LEU A 501 -18.79 15.27 11.08
C LEU A 501 -19.94 14.65 10.28
N ALA A 502 -19.65 14.04 9.14
CA ALA A 502 -20.65 13.32 8.34
C ALA A 502 -21.22 12.10 9.08
N VAL A 503 -20.37 11.33 9.78
CA VAL A 503 -20.80 10.17 10.58
C VAL A 503 -21.69 10.59 11.75
N GLU A 504 -21.30 11.65 12.47
CA GLU A 504 -22.03 12.16 13.63
C GLU A 504 -23.41 12.70 13.23
N ASP A 505 -23.49 13.50 12.18
CA ASP A 505 -24.75 14.09 11.72
C ASP A 505 -25.70 13.06 11.09
N ALA A 506 -25.17 11.98 10.50
CA ALA A 506 -26.00 10.99 9.83
C ALA A 506 -26.78 10.08 10.79
N ALA A 507 -26.51 10.12 12.10
CA ALA A 507 -27.24 9.36 13.13
C ALA A 507 -27.44 7.85 12.80
N GLY A 508 -26.45 7.24 12.15
CA GLY A 508 -26.50 5.84 11.69
C GLY A 508 -26.80 5.63 10.20
N ALA A 509 -27.14 6.69 9.45
CA ALA A 509 -27.37 6.66 8.00
C ALA A 509 -26.10 6.95 7.17
N TYR A 510 -24.92 7.00 7.79
CA TYR A 510 -23.67 7.37 7.11
C TYR A 510 -23.37 6.46 5.91
N GLU A 511 -23.54 5.14 6.07
CA GLU A 511 -23.35 4.19 4.97
C GLU A 511 -24.27 4.49 3.77
N GLN A 512 -25.51 4.93 4.02
CA GLN A 512 -26.45 5.29 2.95
C GLN A 512 -26.00 6.57 2.23
N HIS A 513 -25.58 7.60 2.96
CA HIS A 513 -25.05 8.82 2.34
C HIS A 513 -23.74 8.56 1.58
N LEU A 514 -22.88 7.68 2.09
CA LEU A 514 -21.66 7.27 1.39
C LEU A 514 -21.98 6.53 0.09
N LEU A 515 -22.89 5.55 0.14
CA LEU A 515 -23.37 4.84 -1.04
C LEU A 515 -24.02 5.79 -2.05
N GLN A 516 -24.81 6.77 -1.60
CA GLN A 516 -25.41 7.78 -2.46
C GLN A 516 -24.34 8.65 -3.14
N SER A 517 -23.36 9.15 -2.38
CA SER A 517 -22.26 9.96 -2.92
C SER A 517 -21.49 9.21 -4.00
N LEU A 518 -21.18 7.93 -3.77
CA LEU A 518 -20.50 7.09 -4.76
C LEU A 518 -21.38 6.85 -5.98
N SER A 519 -22.66 6.50 -5.79
CA SER A 519 -23.59 6.32 -6.91
C SER A 519 -23.69 7.56 -7.80
N LEU A 520 -23.68 8.76 -7.22
CA LEU A 520 -23.70 10.02 -7.98
C LEU A 520 -22.41 10.26 -8.77
N HIS A 521 -21.26 9.93 -8.19
CA HIS A 521 -19.97 9.98 -8.88
C HIS A 521 -19.96 9.06 -10.10
N GLU A 522 -20.36 7.81 -9.90
CA GLU A 522 -20.33 6.81 -10.98
C GLU A 522 -21.40 7.03 -12.04
N ALA A 523 -22.59 7.54 -11.65
CA ALA A 523 -23.60 7.95 -12.61
C ALA A 523 -23.09 9.06 -13.53
N GLN A 524 -22.27 9.98 -13.02
CA GLN A 524 -21.68 11.02 -13.85
C GLN A 524 -20.66 10.47 -14.85
N HIS A 525 -19.87 9.45 -14.49
CA HIS A 525 -19.01 8.74 -15.43
C HIS A 525 -19.79 8.10 -16.57
N ILE A 526 -20.95 7.50 -16.26
CA ILE A 526 -21.86 6.96 -17.28
C ILE A 526 -22.39 8.06 -18.20
N ALA A 527 -22.90 9.16 -17.63
CA ALA A 527 -23.41 10.28 -18.40
C ALA A 527 -22.32 10.89 -19.31
N ASP A 528 -21.06 10.94 -18.84
CA ASP A 528 -19.93 11.42 -19.64
C ASP A 528 -19.55 10.44 -20.75
N ALA A 529 -19.57 9.13 -20.48
CA ALA A 529 -19.36 8.11 -21.50
C ALA A 529 -20.46 8.14 -22.56
N GLY A 530 -21.73 8.25 -22.17
CA GLY A 530 -22.88 8.39 -23.07
C GLY A 530 -22.72 9.63 -23.97
N ARG A 531 -22.53 10.81 -23.36
CA ARG A 531 -22.26 12.05 -24.09
C ARG A 531 -21.07 11.94 -25.04
N PHE A 532 -20.00 11.28 -24.62
CA PHE A 532 -18.84 11.08 -25.48
C PHE A 532 -19.16 10.17 -26.66
N LEU A 533 -19.87 9.06 -26.45
CA LEU A 533 -20.21 8.10 -27.51
C LEU A 533 -21.11 8.71 -28.57
N GLU A 534 -22.10 9.50 -28.17
CA GLU A 534 -23.08 10.15 -29.05
C GLU A 534 -22.47 11.28 -29.91
N ARG A 535 -21.34 11.86 -29.48
CA ARG A 535 -20.68 12.94 -30.22
C ARG A 535 -20.14 12.44 -31.56
N ASN A 536 -20.28 13.30 -32.58
CA ASN A 536 -19.59 13.11 -33.85
C ASN A 536 -18.06 13.25 -33.67
N ILE A 537 -17.31 12.87 -34.71
CA ILE A 537 -15.84 12.86 -34.66
C ILE A 537 -15.23 14.23 -34.31
N PHE A 538 -15.87 15.34 -34.70
CA PHE A 538 -15.41 16.69 -34.41
C PHE A 538 -15.65 17.07 -32.94
N GLY A 539 -16.78 16.67 -32.36
CA GLY A 539 -17.05 16.84 -30.92
C GLY A 539 -16.04 16.08 -30.08
N LYS A 540 -15.78 14.81 -30.43
CA LYS A 540 -14.74 13.99 -29.79
C LYS A 540 -13.36 14.62 -29.88
N LEU A 541 -13.01 15.20 -31.04
CA LEU A 541 -11.73 15.89 -31.23
C LEU A 541 -11.64 17.18 -30.40
N SER A 542 -12.74 17.92 -30.28
CA SER A 542 -12.80 19.14 -29.47
C SER A 542 -12.56 18.84 -27.98
N ASP A 543 -13.14 17.76 -27.46
CA ASP A 543 -12.92 17.33 -26.06
C ASP A 543 -11.47 16.92 -25.82
N LEU A 544 -10.88 16.18 -26.77
CA LEU A 544 -9.47 15.79 -26.73
C LEU A 544 -8.56 17.03 -26.75
N ILE A 545 -8.87 18.04 -27.56
CA ILE A 545 -8.09 19.28 -27.62
C ILE A 545 -8.26 20.09 -26.32
N GLY A 546 -9.49 20.20 -25.80
CA GLY A 546 -9.78 20.90 -24.54
C GLY A 546 -9.04 20.29 -23.34
N ALA A 547 -8.93 18.96 -23.31
CA ALA A 547 -8.14 18.25 -22.32
C ALA A 547 -6.62 18.25 -22.60
N GLY A 548 -6.11 18.86 -23.67
CA GLY A 548 -4.68 18.90 -23.96
C GLY A 548 -4.09 17.60 -24.53
N LEU A 549 -4.91 16.81 -25.24
CA LEU A 549 -4.55 15.66 -26.09
C LEU A 549 -3.88 14.46 -25.41
N LEU A 550 -3.61 14.53 -24.12
CA LEU A 550 -3.07 13.40 -23.35
C LEU A 550 -4.21 12.61 -22.71
N PRO A 551 -4.28 11.27 -22.87
CA PRO A 551 -5.33 10.44 -22.28
C PRO A 551 -5.51 10.66 -20.78
N GLY A 552 -4.42 10.91 -20.06
CA GLY A 552 -4.50 11.18 -18.64
C GLY A 552 -5.23 12.48 -18.31
N ASN A 553 -5.12 13.53 -19.11
CA ASN A 553 -5.85 14.78 -18.86
C ASN A 553 -7.34 14.61 -19.06
N VAL A 554 -7.75 13.84 -20.08
CA VAL A 554 -9.17 13.51 -20.29
C VAL A 554 -9.71 12.79 -19.05
N ARG A 555 -8.99 11.78 -18.55
CA ARG A 555 -9.42 11.04 -17.35
C ARG A 555 -9.45 11.91 -16.10
N ALA A 556 -8.46 12.79 -15.91
CA ALA A 556 -8.48 13.73 -14.80
C ALA A 556 -9.70 14.68 -14.87
N GLU A 557 -10.06 15.13 -16.07
CA GLU A 557 -11.26 15.95 -16.25
C GLU A 557 -12.56 15.16 -15.99
N LEU A 558 -12.64 13.90 -16.44
CA LEU A 558 -13.78 13.02 -16.13
C LEU A 558 -13.93 12.82 -14.62
N GLU A 559 -12.84 12.55 -13.89
CA GLU A 559 -12.87 12.43 -12.43
C GLU A 559 -13.23 13.76 -11.74
N ARG A 560 -12.76 14.89 -12.27
CA ARG A 560 -13.13 16.23 -11.78
C ARG A 560 -14.64 16.44 -11.87
N ARG A 561 -15.25 16.12 -13.02
CA ARG A 561 -16.69 16.29 -13.27
C ARG A 561 -17.52 15.32 -12.43
N ALA A 562 -17.10 14.06 -12.34
CA ALA A 562 -17.75 13.06 -11.50
C ALA A 562 -17.80 13.49 -10.03
N GLN A 563 -16.67 13.95 -9.49
CA GLN A 563 -16.61 14.39 -8.09
C GLN A 563 -17.42 15.69 -7.87
N LEU A 564 -17.45 16.60 -8.85
CA LEU A 564 -18.29 17.80 -8.79
C LEU A 564 -19.78 17.45 -8.76
N ALA A 565 -20.22 16.49 -9.59
CA ALA A 565 -21.60 16.00 -9.58
C ALA A 565 -21.96 15.37 -8.22
N ALA A 566 -21.04 14.60 -7.61
CA ALA A 566 -21.23 14.06 -6.27
C ALA A 566 -21.33 15.16 -5.20
N LEU A 567 -20.47 16.17 -5.24
CA LEU A 567 -20.53 17.34 -4.33
C LEU A 567 -21.85 18.13 -4.46
N GLN A 568 -22.37 18.25 -5.67
CA GLN A 568 -23.63 18.98 -5.92
C GLN A 568 -24.86 18.16 -5.47
N GLY A 569 -24.85 16.84 -5.69
CA GLY A 569 -26.01 15.97 -5.52
C GLY A 569 -26.10 15.21 -4.20
N ALA A 570 -24.99 14.95 -3.50
CA ALA A 570 -25.00 14.09 -2.31
C ALA A 570 -25.73 14.78 -1.15
N ASP A 571 -26.49 14.01 -0.36
CA ASP A 571 -27.19 14.51 0.82
C ASP A 571 -26.24 15.16 1.83
N ASP A 572 -25.02 14.62 1.92
CA ASP A 572 -23.92 15.16 2.72
C ASP A 572 -22.67 15.43 1.86
N PRO A 573 -22.46 16.67 1.36
CA PRO A 573 -21.33 17.01 0.47
C PRO A 573 -19.97 16.94 1.17
N ARG A 574 -19.92 16.75 2.50
CA ARG A 574 -18.67 16.53 3.22
C ARG A 574 -18.05 15.18 2.90
N ILE A 575 -18.86 14.18 2.53
CA ILE A 575 -18.38 12.85 2.15
C ILE A 575 -17.53 12.91 0.87
N PRO A 576 -18.03 13.42 -0.27
CA PRO A 576 -17.20 13.55 -1.47
C PRO A 576 -16.06 14.55 -1.27
N LEU A 577 -16.22 15.60 -0.45
CA LEU A 577 -15.09 16.48 -0.12
C LEU A 577 -13.97 15.76 0.66
N ALA A 578 -14.34 14.90 1.60
CA ALA A 578 -13.39 14.11 2.37
C ALA A 578 -12.61 13.13 1.47
N ASP A 579 -13.31 12.43 0.56
CA ASP A 579 -12.67 11.56 -0.43
C ASP A 579 -11.68 12.32 -1.31
N MET A 580 -12.08 13.52 -1.76
CA MET A 580 -11.23 14.40 -2.55
C MET A 580 -9.92 14.75 -1.81
N LEU A 581 -10.03 15.16 -0.55
CA LEU A 581 -8.89 15.52 0.30
C LEU A 581 -7.99 14.33 0.64
N ALA A 582 -8.55 13.13 0.79
CA ALA A 582 -7.80 11.91 1.09
C ALA A 582 -6.88 11.46 -0.06
N MET A 583 -7.14 11.94 -1.27
CA MET A 583 -6.40 11.60 -2.49
C MET A 583 -5.37 12.66 -2.90
N ILE A 584 -5.33 13.81 -2.21
CA ILE A 584 -4.34 14.86 -2.47
C ILE A 584 -3.03 14.47 -1.77
N PRO A 585 -1.91 14.35 -2.51
CA PRO A 585 -0.63 13.98 -1.92
C PRO A 585 -0.15 15.04 -0.93
N LEU A 586 0.36 14.58 0.22
CA LEU A 586 1.26 15.36 1.06
C LEU A 586 2.55 15.63 0.25
N GLU A 587 3.09 16.85 0.34
CA GLU A 587 4.23 17.34 -0.45
C GLU A 587 5.32 16.28 -0.71
N GLY A 588 5.75 16.15 -1.97
CA GLY A 588 6.86 15.28 -2.39
C GLY A 588 6.47 13.86 -2.83
N ALA A 589 5.22 13.44 -2.62
CA ALA A 589 4.69 12.25 -3.29
C ALA A 589 4.22 12.63 -4.70
N LEU A 590 4.94 12.19 -5.73
CA LEU A 590 4.45 12.13 -7.11
C LEU A 590 3.21 11.20 -7.14
N ALA A 591 2.03 11.68 -6.73
CA ALA A 591 0.79 10.95 -6.95
C ALA A 591 0.41 11.11 -8.43
N SER A 592 0.93 10.19 -9.24
CA SER A 592 0.77 10.09 -10.68
C SER A 592 -0.63 9.60 -11.13
N SER A 593 -1.64 9.60 -10.25
CA SER A 593 -2.97 9.12 -10.62
C SER A 593 -3.80 10.24 -11.26
N GLU A 594 -4.59 9.88 -12.26
CA GLU A 594 -5.47 10.80 -12.97
C GLU A 594 -6.57 11.36 -12.02
N HIS A 595 -7.01 10.56 -11.04
CA HIS A 595 -7.97 10.94 -10.01
C HIS A 595 -7.43 12.05 -9.10
N ALA A 596 -6.23 11.86 -8.52
CA ALA A 596 -5.64 12.83 -7.61
C ALA A 596 -5.46 14.20 -8.27
N ARG A 597 -5.18 14.22 -9.58
CA ARG A 597 -5.06 15.45 -10.36
C ARG A 597 -6.39 16.13 -10.61
N GLY A 598 -7.42 15.39 -11.05
CA GLY A 598 -8.77 15.93 -11.21
C GLY A 598 -9.33 16.50 -9.90
N TYR A 599 -9.08 15.78 -8.80
CA TYR A 599 -9.47 16.17 -7.45
C TYR A 599 -8.72 17.41 -6.96
N ALA A 600 -7.40 17.48 -7.18
CA ALA A 600 -6.62 18.67 -6.84
C ALA A 600 -7.08 19.90 -7.65
N GLU A 601 -7.41 19.72 -8.93
CA GLU A 601 -7.95 20.80 -9.76
C GLU A 601 -9.31 21.28 -9.24
N LEU A 602 -10.25 20.36 -8.98
CA LEU A 602 -11.56 20.68 -8.42
C LEU A 602 -11.45 21.39 -7.07
N LEU A 603 -10.58 20.91 -6.19
CA LEU A 603 -10.37 21.55 -4.89
C LEU A 603 -9.78 22.96 -5.06
N GLY A 604 -8.84 23.14 -5.98
CA GLY A 604 -8.29 24.46 -6.32
C GLY A 604 -9.38 25.44 -6.79
N GLN A 605 -10.32 24.96 -7.61
CA GLN A 605 -11.49 25.73 -8.05
C GLN A 605 -12.42 26.10 -6.88
N LEU A 606 -12.76 25.14 -6.02
CA LEU A 606 -13.57 25.38 -4.82
C LEU A 606 -12.93 26.41 -3.87
N ILE A 607 -11.63 26.27 -3.61
CA ILE A 607 -10.87 27.20 -2.77
C ILE A 607 -10.83 28.60 -3.42
N ALA A 608 -10.70 28.69 -4.74
CA ALA A 608 -10.72 29.96 -5.45
C ALA A 608 -12.08 30.67 -5.38
N VAL A 609 -13.18 29.93 -5.44
CA VAL A 609 -14.56 30.43 -5.28
C VAL A 609 -14.81 30.88 -3.84
N LEU A 610 -14.44 30.05 -2.86
CA LEU A 610 -14.55 30.37 -1.43
C LEU A 610 -13.77 31.64 -1.09
N ASP A 611 -12.50 31.71 -1.50
CA ASP A 611 -11.64 32.87 -1.28
C ASP A 611 -12.10 34.14 -2.02
N GLY A 612 -12.83 33.95 -3.12
CA GLY A 612 -13.39 35.04 -3.91
C GLY A 612 -14.72 35.57 -3.39
N GLU A 613 -15.39 34.84 -2.48
CA GLU A 613 -16.76 35.10 -2.02
C GLU A 613 -17.77 35.22 -3.19
N ARG A 614 -17.58 34.39 -4.24
CA ARG A 614 -18.37 34.42 -5.49
C ARG A 614 -19.29 33.21 -5.62
N TRP A 615 -20.29 33.11 -4.75
CA TRP A 615 -21.27 32.03 -4.78
C TRP A 615 -22.63 32.52 -4.21
N GLU A 616 -23.70 31.79 -4.49
CA GLU A 616 -25.06 32.19 -4.08
C GLU A 616 -25.21 32.13 -2.55
N GLY A 617 -25.54 33.25 -1.92
CA GLY A 617 -25.61 33.33 -0.45
C GLY A 617 -24.25 33.58 0.22
N ALA A 618 -23.23 34.01 -0.53
CA ALA A 618 -21.92 34.32 0.01
C ALA A 618 -21.98 35.31 1.19
N VAL A 619 -21.35 34.91 2.29
CA VAL A 619 -21.11 35.72 3.48
C VAL A 619 -19.60 35.88 3.70
N PRO A 620 -19.15 36.92 4.44
CA PRO A 620 -17.74 37.06 4.80
C PRO A 620 -17.17 35.80 5.45
N LEU A 621 -15.95 35.42 5.09
CA LEU A 621 -15.26 34.22 5.62
C LEU A 621 -15.29 34.13 7.16
N GLU A 622 -15.20 35.25 7.86
CA GLU A 622 -15.23 35.31 9.32
C GLU A 622 -16.59 34.85 9.90
N GLN A 623 -17.69 35.04 9.16
CA GLN A 623 -19.02 34.56 9.57
C GLN A 623 -19.16 33.06 9.41
N LEU A 624 -18.36 32.44 8.54
CA LEU A 624 -18.22 30.99 8.40
C LEU A 624 -17.21 30.40 9.41
N GLY A 625 -16.64 31.21 10.30
CA GLY A 625 -15.59 30.80 11.23
C GLY A 625 -14.22 30.63 10.57
N LEU A 626 -14.04 31.03 9.31
CA LEU A 626 -12.79 30.90 8.57
C LEU A 626 -11.88 32.11 8.80
N SER A 627 -10.60 31.86 9.02
CA SER A 627 -9.57 32.90 9.13
C SER A 627 -8.93 33.19 7.78
N ARG A 628 -8.99 34.46 7.36
CA ARG A 628 -8.29 34.98 6.18
C ARG A 628 -6.76 34.93 6.28
N GLN A 629 -6.22 34.72 7.48
CA GLN A 629 -4.79 34.66 7.77
C GLN A 629 -4.25 33.22 7.75
N HIS A 630 -5.07 32.23 7.45
CA HIS A 630 -4.68 30.82 7.47
C HIS A 630 -4.98 30.15 6.13
N VAL A 631 -4.35 29.00 5.88
CA VAL A 631 -4.59 28.21 4.67
C VAL A 631 -6.04 27.71 4.65
N LEU A 632 -6.76 27.94 3.55
CA LEU A 632 -8.21 27.65 3.49
C LEU A 632 -8.52 26.15 3.45
N VAL A 633 -7.69 25.34 2.78
CA VAL A 633 -7.93 23.90 2.69
C VAL A 633 -7.99 23.24 4.08
N GLN A 634 -7.18 23.75 5.02
CA GLN A 634 -7.07 23.29 6.41
C GLN A 634 -8.23 23.73 7.31
N GLN A 635 -9.22 24.43 6.75
CA GLN A 635 -10.36 24.98 7.47
C GLN A 635 -11.71 24.51 6.90
N LEU A 636 -11.70 23.64 5.87
CA LEU A 636 -12.93 23.23 5.19
C LEU A 636 -13.92 22.46 6.07
N HIS A 637 -13.44 21.79 7.13
CA HIS A 637 -14.31 21.15 8.12
C HIS A 637 -15.23 22.13 8.87
N LEU A 638 -14.95 23.43 8.84
CA LEU A 638 -15.79 24.46 9.47
C LEU A 638 -17.00 24.83 8.61
N LEU A 639 -17.02 24.44 7.33
CA LEU A 639 -18.12 24.72 6.42
C LEU A 639 -19.27 23.74 6.65
N ASP A 640 -20.49 24.28 6.75
CA ASP A 640 -21.69 23.45 6.78
C ASP A 640 -22.05 22.88 5.39
N LYS A 641 -22.99 21.92 5.39
CA LYS A 641 -23.45 21.23 4.17
C LYS A 641 -23.98 22.21 3.12
N SER A 642 -24.72 23.23 3.56
CA SER A 642 -25.38 24.17 2.66
C SER A 642 -24.37 25.06 1.93
N THR A 643 -23.34 25.51 2.65
CA THR A 643 -22.23 26.31 2.14
C THR A 643 -21.40 25.49 1.16
N LEU A 644 -21.05 24.24 1.51
CA LEU A 644 -20.30 23.35 0.60
C LEU A 644 -21.07 23.09 -0.70
N ARG A 645 -22.38 22.84 -0.62
CA ARG A 645 -23.20 22.65 -1.81
C ARG A 645 -23.27 23.91 -2.66
N ALA A 646 -23.44 25.09 -2.05
CA ALA A 646 -23.49 26.36 -2.78
C ALA A 646 -22.16 26.69 -3.48
N LEU A 647 -21.02 26.36 -2.86
CA LEU A 647 -19.69 26.45 -3.50
C LEU A 647 -19.59 25.51 -4.71
N ALA A 648 -20.06 24.27 -4.58
CA ALA A 648 -20.04 23.31 -5.67
C ALA A 648 -20.96 23.71 -6.83
N VAL A 649 -22.15 24.25 -6.55
CA VAL A 649 -23.10 24.75 -7.57
C VAL A 649 -22.54 25.96 -8.33
N ALA A 650 -21.67 26.77 -7.71
CA ALA A 650 -21.02 27.88 -8.38
C ALA A 650 -19.96 27.45 -9.42
N LEU A 651 -19.57 26.17 -9.44
CA LEU A 651 -18.64 25.62 -10.43
C LEU A 651 -19.39 24.99 -11.60
N PRO A 652 -18.97 25.25 -12.85
CA PRO A 652 -19.59 24.64 -14.02
C PRO A 652 -19.25 23.14 -14.10
N LEU A 653 -20.27 22.35 -14.46
CA LEU A 653 -20.13 20.92 -14.73
C LEU A 653 -19.75 20.62 -16.20
N ASP A 654 -19.87 21.62 -17.09
CA ASP A 654 -19.73 21.47 -18.55
C ASP A 654 -18.50 22.13 -19.14
#